data_AF-A0A507BPF0-F1
#
_entry.id   AF-A0A507BPF0-F1
#
_cell.length_a   1.000
_cell.length_b   1.000
_cell.length_c   1.000
_cell.angle_alpha   90.00
_cell.angle_beta   90.00
_cell.angle_gamma   90.00
#
_symmetry.space_group_name_H-M   'P 1'
#
loop_
_entity.id
_entity.type
_entity.pdbx_description
1 polymer ?
#
loop_
_entity_poly.entity_id
_entity_poly.type
_entity_poly.pdbx_seq_one_letter_code
_entity_poly.pdbx_strand_id
1 'polypeptide(L)'
;MPPKASGSKDKTKAKMVEDKTFGLKNKNKSAKMAKYVAQVETAVMAAGNRKAVDAQAAEKAARAAKKADEEKRKAELAELFKPVQTQQKVPFGVDPKTILCAFFKASQCQKGDKCKFSHDPNIDRKEAKIDVYTDKRKDEKDEDTMDKWDQEKLNAVVNQKHSSGNVNKPTEIVCKFFVDAIEAGKYGWFWECPNGGDKCKYRHALPMGYILKKKETEEERREREEMEKENEISIEEFLDTERHQLGQNLTPINEVSFAKWKADKKTREATDAAALSKKKEEAYKQHKAGMKSGILFSGKELFDFNPDWKDADDDEAVALDMREESDGERPADEEGRAGNGYLGEDNGVESDEHDDEDDDTATSSKHKGKQKASDDTEAAIDVSMFEAEDLAGIDDDDDEEEEEADEERKLNLEDKTNRKRNKTYQTALRNMSVTLYHAPTSPFGNKLKIIMYEKGIDFALPPLSETPANIFLANPRSEVPLLKHGDVVLFDSRVIAEYLEEVFPDKPMWPKNPALKAKGRVIADVVDTHLEGITWGIGEITFFNRTPPGSKLREEMLEKATSQIQDYFTFLSTQLTGMDYFGGDVFSISDAAVASHVMGCVARGILPPAGSNLARWWAVVEQRPSVAKVIEGGVADRSGPTITDAATRIEQGLFKREYRDHRLEWMIKSNPAGIDIVKAGIGKNIRFIDEKNFARCGKM
;
A
#
# COMPACT_ATOMS: atom_id res chain seq x y z
N MET A 1 -21.84 50.79 32.54
CA MET A 1 -21.62 52.25 32.72
C MET A 1 -20.39 52.66 31.93
N PRO A 2 -20.52 53.48 30.86
CA PRO A 2 -19.37 54.00 30.12
C PRO A 2 -18.92 55.37 30.69
N PRO A 3 -17.62 55.71 30.62
CA PRO A 3 -17.02 56.76 31.46
C PRO A 3 -17.19 58.17 30.90
N LYS A 4 -17.56 59.11 31.78
CA LYS A 4 -17.56 60.57 31.56
C LYS A 4 -16.15 61.14 31.74
N ALA A 5 -15.42 61.44 30.67
CA ALA A 5 -14.20 62.26 30.75
C ALA A 5 -13.73 62.84 29.39
N SER A 6 -14.56 63.63 28.68
CA SER A 6 -14.08 64.41 27.50
C SER A 6 -14.41 65.90 27.54
N GLY A 7 -15.36 66.36 28.37
CA GLY A 7 -15.84 67.74 28.34
C GLY A 7 -14.90 68.83 28.89
N SER A 8 -13.73 68.48 29.43
CA SER A 8 -12.80 69.45 30.05
C SER A 8 -11.86 70.11 29.03
N LYS A 9 -11.36 69.38 28.02
CA LYS A 9 -10.33 69.90 27.10
C LYS A 9 -10.87 70.90 26.07
N ASP A 10 -12.11 70.74 25.62
CA ASP A 10 -12.72 71.65 24.64
C ASP A 10 -13.06 73.02 25.23
N LYS A 11 -13.42 73.08 26.52
CA LYS A 11 -13.61 74.35 27.23
C LYS A 11 -12.31 75.14 27.37
N THR A 12 -11.18 74.48 27.59
CA THR A 12 -9.86 75.14 27.69
C THR A 12 -9.41 75.69 26.33
N LYS A 13 -9.65 74.94 25.24
CA LYS A 13 -9.33 75.39 23.88
C LYS A 13 -10.21 76.55 23.42
N ALA A 14 -11.51 76.50 23.71
CA ALA A 14 -12.43 77.60 23.45
C ALA A 14 -11.99 78.89 24.17
N LYS A 15 -11.55 78.77 25.43
CA LYS A 15 -11.01 79.89 26.20
C LYS A 15 -9.71 80.46 25.61
N MET A 16 -8.81 79.62 25.08
CA MET A 16 -7.58 80.08 24.41
C MET A 16 -7.85 80.77 23.07
N VAL A 17 -8.88 80.36 22.34
CA VAL A 17 -9.35 81.06 21.12
C VAL A 17 -9.94 82.41 21.50
N GLU A 18 -10.76 82.45 22.55
CA GLU A 18 -11.33 83.72 23.03
C GLU A 18 -10.26 84.69 23.51
N ASP A 19 -9.23 84.24 24.24
CA ASP A 19 -8.14 85.09 24.72
C ASP A 19 -7.27 85.64 23.58
N LYS A 20 -6.95 84.81 22.57
CA LYS A 20 -6.14 85.25 21.41
C LYS A 20 -6.91 86.12 20.42
N THR A 21 -8.23 86.10 20.50
CA THR A 21 -9.13 86.94 19.68
C THR A 21 -9.75 88.09 20.49
N PHE A 22 -9.40 88.21 21.77
CA PHE A 22 -9.89 89.23 22.69
C PHE A 22 -9.32 90.60 22.29
N GLY A 23 -10.19 91.62 22.17
CA GLY A 23 -9.81 92.97 21.71
C GLY A 23 -9.91 93.22 20.19
N LEU A 24 -10.03 92.17 19.36
CA LEU A 24 -10.28 92.31 17.92
C LEU A 24 -11.78 92.40 17.57
N LYS A 25 -12.66 91.97 18.48
CA LYS A 25 -14.10 91.80 18.26
C LYS A 25 -14.89 93.12 18.10
N ASN A 26 -14.28 94.30 18.32
CA ASN A 26 -14.93 95.61 18.14
C ASN A 26 -14.50 96.37 16.87
N LYS A 27 -13.77 95.72 15.94
CA LYS A 27 -13.41 96.25 14.60
C LYS A 27 -13.72 95.25 13.47
N ASN A 28 -14.77 94.44 13.64
CA ASN A 28 -15.21 93.39 12.71
C ASN A 28 -15.88 93.94 11.43
N LYS A 29 -15.14 94.65 10.58
CA LYS A 29 -15.63 95.06 9.24
C LYS A 29 -14.65 94.81 8.08
N SER A 30 -13.49 94.20 8.31
CA SER A 30 -12.52 93.90 7.25
C SER A 30 -12.35 92.39 7.01
N ALA A 31 -12.52 91.95 5.76
CA ALA A 31 -12.43 90.55 5.34
C ALA A 31 -11.07 89.89 5.64
N LYS A 32 -9.98 90.68 5.75
CA LYS A 32 -8.66 90.17 6.17
C LYS A 32 -8.63 89.73 7.63
N MET A 33 -9.35 90.43 8.51
CA MET A 33 -9.42 90.10 9.94
C MET A 33 -10.27 88.86 10.20
N ALA A 34 -11.38 88.70 9.47
CA ALA A 34 -12.19 87.48 9.53
C ALA A 34 -11.40 86.24 9.09
N LYS A 35 -10.59 86.36 8.02
CA LYS A 35 -9.67 85.30 7.60
C LYS A 35 -8.62 84.98 8.66
N TYR A 36 -8.07 85.99 9.33
CA TYR A 36 -7.07 85.77 10.39
C TYR A 36 -7.66 85.05 11.62
N VAL A 37 -8.87 85.43 12.06
CA VAL A 37 -9.57 84.76 13.18
C VAL A 37 -9.85 83.29 12.84
N ALA A 38 -10.35 83.01 11.63
CA ALA A 38 -10.57 81.63 11.16
C ALA A 38 -9.26 80.81 11.06
N GLN A 39 -8.15 81.46 10.70
CA GLN A 39 -6.84 80.82 10.61
C GLN A 39 -6.24 80.51 11.99
N VAL A 40 -6.51 81.36 13.00
CA VAL A 40 -6.10 81.14 14.39
C VAL A 40 -6.96 80.05 15.05
N GLU A 41 -8.26 80.01 14.77
CA GLU A 41 -9.18 78.96 15.24
C GLU A 41 -8.78 77.58 14.71
N THR A 42 -8.54 77.49 13.39
CA THR A 42 -8.11 76.24 12.76
C THR A 42 -6.73 75.78 13.26
N ALA A 43 -5.78 76.69 13.50
CA ALA A 43 -4.46 76.37 14.05
C ALA A 43 -4.52 75.84 15.50
N VAL A 44 -5.35 76.44 16.37
CA VAL A 44 -5.48 76.03 17.78
C VAL A 44 -6.21 74.68 17.89
N MET A 45 -7.16 74.41 17.01
CA MET A 45 -7.87 73.13 16.97
C MET A 45 -7.01 71.99 16.38
N ALA A 46 -6.14 72.29 15.40
CA ALA A 46 -5.26 71.31 14.76
C ALA A 46 -4.05 70.89 15.61
N ALA A 47 -3.58 71.74 16.54
CA ALA A 47 -2.39 71.46 17.36
C ALA A 47 -2.56 70.27 18.32
N GLY A 48 -3.79 69.86 18.63
CA GLY A 48 -4.06 68.74 19.54
C GLY A 48 -4.04 67.35 18.91
N ASN A 49 -4.00 67.25 17.57
CA ASN A 49 -4.22 65.97 16.87
C ASN A 49 -2.99 65.44 16.12
N ARG A 50 -1.86 66.15 16.16
CA ARG A 50 -0.66 65.78 15.38
C ARG A 50 -0.13 64.39 15.77
N LYS A 51 -0.04 64.08 17.07
CA LYS A 51 0.42 62.75 17.54
C LYS A 51 -0.50 61.59 17.13
N ALA A 52 -1.80 61.80 17.05
CA ALA A 52 -2.75 60.75 16.63
C ALA A 52 -2.71 60.53 15.11
N VAL A 53 -2.53 61.61 14.34
CA VAL A 53 -2.36 61.56 12.89
C VAL A 53 -1.00 60.95 12.51
N ASP A 54 0.08 61.30 13.22
CA ASP A 54 1.41 60.73 13.01
C ASP A 54 1.44 59.23 13.38
N ALA A 55 0.73 58.82 14.44
CA ALA A 55 0.59 57.42 14.82
C ALA A 55 -0.22 56.61 13.78
N GLN A 56 -1.33 57.14 13.27
CA GLN A 56 -2.10 56.49 12.19
C GLN A 56 -1.32 56.45 10.87
N ALA A 57 -0.52 57.48 10.56
CA ALA A 57 0.35 57.49 9.38
C ALA A 57 1.47 56.45 9.50
N ALA A 58 2.08 56.30 10.69
CA ALA A 58 3.08 55.28 10.96
C ALA A 58 2.51 53.85 10.90
N GLU A 59 1.30 53.62 11.43
CA GLU A 59 0.62 52.33 11.35
C GLU A 59 0.25 51.95 9.91
N LYS A 60 -0.25 52.92 9.12
CA LYS A 60 -0.54 52.74 7.69
C LYS A 60 0.74 52.47 6.89
N ALA A 61 1.84 53.15 7.19
CA ALA A 61 3.14 52.91 6.57
C ALA A 61 3.71 51.52 6.92
N ALA A 62 3.57 51.08 8.17
CA ALA A 62 4.00 49.75 8.60
C ALA A 62 3.17 48.62 7.93
N ARG A 63 1.85 48.82 7.77
CA ARG A 63 0.98 47.87 7.06
C ARG A 63 1.28 47.83 5.56
N ALA A 64 1.60 48.97 4.94
CA ALA A 64 2.05 49.02 3.55
C ALA A 64 3.41 48.34 3.35
N ALA A 65 4.36 48.52 4.28
CA ALA A 65 5.66 47.85 4.25
C ALA A 65 5.52 46.32 4.39
N LYS A 66 4.68 45.83 5.31
CA LYS A 66 4.40 44.38 5.44
C LYS A 66 3.77 43.80 4.17
N LYS A 67 2.82 44.51 3.55
CA LYS A 67 2.20 44.05 2.31
C LYS A 67 3.20 44.00 1.15
N ALA A 68 4.09 44.98 1.05
CA ALA A 68 5.13 45.01 0.02
C ALA A 68 6.19 43.90 0.22
N ASP A 69 6.54 43.58 1.47
CA ASP A 69 7.49 42.50 1.80
C ASP A 69 6.87 41.12 1.52
N GLU A 70 5.59 40.94 1.82
CA GLU A 70 4.85 39.72 1.48
C GLU A 70 4.68 39.54 -0.03
N GLU A 71 4.45 40.63 -0.77
CA GLU A 71 4.38 40.63 -2.24
C GLU A 71 5.74 40.33 -2.87
N LYS A 72 6.83 40.87 -2.33
CA LYS A 72 8.20 40.51 -2.73
C LYS A 72 8.51 39.04 -2.43
N ARG A 73 8.17 38.54 -1.24
CA ARG A 73 8.36 37.11 -0.91
C ARG A 73 7.57 36.20 -1.83
N LYS A 74 6.34 36.61 -2.19
CA LYS A 74 5.51 35.89 -3.16
C LYS A 74 6.12 35.93 -4.57
N ALA A 75 6.70 37.05 -4.98
CA ALA A 75 7.41 37.17 -6.26
C ALA A 75 8.70 36.33 -6.30
N GLU A 76 9.50 36.33 -5.22
CA GLU A 76 10.70 35.49 -5.09
C GLU A 76 10.35 34.00 -5.09
N LEU A 77 9.29 33.59 -4.39
CA LEU A 77 8.76 32.23 -4.45
C LEU A 77 8.31 31.87 -5.87
N ALA A 78 7.60 32.76 -6.56
CA ALA A 78 7.17 32.54 -7.95
C ALA A 78 8.35 32.43 -8.92
N GLU A 79 9.46 33.14 -8.65
CA GLU A 79 10.69 33.04 -9.43
C GLU A 79 11.45 31.73 -9.18
N LEU A 80 11.45 31.24 -7.93
CA LEU A 80 12.08 29.96 -7.56
C LEU A 80 11.34 28.75 -8.15
N PHE A 81 10.03 28.87 -8.40
CA PHE A 81 9.19 27.83 -9.03
C PHE A 81 9.11 27.92 -10.56
N LYS A 82 9.94 28.75 -11.22
CA LYS A 82 10.05 28.70 -12.69
C LYS A 82 10.62 27.34 -13.10
N PRO A 83 9.87 26.48 -13.81
CA PRO A 83 10.35 25.15 -14.18
C PRO A 83 11.58 25.29 -15.08
N VAL A 84 12.68 24.66 -14.66
CA VAL A 84 13.91 24.53 -15.46
C VAL A 84 13.56 23.93 -16.81
N GLN A 85 13.97 24.59 -17.90
CA GLN A 85 13.74 24.14 -19.28
C GLN A 85 14.43 22.80 -19.54
N THR A 86 13.77 21.71 -19.19
CA THR A 86 14.17 20.37 -19.59
C THR A 86 13.53 20.08 -20.94
N GLN A 87 14.36 19.77 -21.95
CA GLN A 87 13.86 19.41 -23.26
C GLN A 87 13.08 18.10 -23.16
N GLN A 88 11.80 18.13 -23.57
CA GLN A 88 10.91 16.97 -23.62
C GLN A 88 11.55 15.88 -24.49
N LYS A 89 11.94 14.76 -23.88
CA LYS A 89 12.55 13.62 -24.58
C LYS A 89 11.45 12.80 -25.25
N VAL A 90 11.66 12.46 -26.51
CA VAL A 90 10.76 11.58 -27.28
C VAL A 90 11.32 10.17 -27.20
N PRO A 91 10.52 9.16 -26.80
CA PRO A 91 10.91 7.76 -26.91
C PRO A 91 11.27 7.39 -28.35
N PHE A 92 12.24 6.49 -28.53
CA PHE A 92 12.66 6.05 -29.87
C PHE A 92 11.49 5.36 -30.59
N GLY A 93 11.21 5.74 -31.84
CA GLY A 93 10.11 5.20 -32.65
C GLY A 93 8.80 5.98 -32.66
N VAL A 94 8.61 7.00 -31.80
CA VAL A 94 7.37 7.79 -31.75
C VAL A 94 7.52 9.13 -32.50
N ASP A 95 6.60 9.45 -33.41
CA ASP A 95 6.62 10.74 -34.13
C ASP A 95 6.41 11.91 -33.15
N PRO A 96 7.34 12.87 -33.04
CA PRO A 96 7.23 14.01 -32.13
C PRO A 96 5.95 14.85 -32.28
N LYS A 97 5.27 14.81 -33.43
CA LYS A 97 4.01 15.54 -33.65
C LYS A 97 2.77 14.88 -33.03
N THR A 98 2.84 13.63 -32.59
CA THR A 98 1.70 13.00 -31.88
C THR A 98 1.62 13.41 -30.41
N ILE A 99 2.66 14.08 -29.90
CA ILE A 99 2.77 14.51 -28.50
C ILE A 99 2.51 16.03 -28.42
N LEU A 100 1.67 16.45 -27.46
CA LEU A 100 1.42 17.87 -27.21
C LEU A 100 2.69 18.56 -26.71
N CYS A 101 2.98 19.74 -27.27
CA CYS A 101 4.08 20.58 -26.85
C CYS A 101 3.90 21.06 -25.40
N ALA A 102 4.79 20.66 -24.49
CA ALA A 102 4.76 21.10 -23.09
C ALA A 102 4.81 22.64 -22.94
N PHE A 103 5.55 23.32 -23.83
CA PHE A 103 5.62 24.78 -23.83
C PHE A 103 4.34 25.43 -24.36
N PHE A 104 3.59 24.76 -25.24
CA PHE A 104 2.30 25.25 -25.71
C PHE A 104 1.23 25.09 -24.63
N LYS A 105 1.24 23.95 -23.92
CA LYS A 105 0.40 23.72 -22.73
C LYS A 105 0.65 24.78 -21.65
N ALA A 106 1.90 25.22 -21.49
CA ALA A 106 2.27 26.32 -20.58
C ALA A 106 2.09 27.73 -21.16
N SER A 107 1.53 27.88 -22.38
CA SER A 107 1.37 29.17 -23.10
C SER A 107 2.68 29.95 -23.33
N GLN A 108 3.82 29.26 -23.36
CA GLN A 108 5.17 29.83 -23.52
C GLN A 108 5.86 29.40 -24.82
N CYS A 109 5.19 28.67 -25.71
CA CYS A 109 5.77 28.24 -26.98
C CYS A 109 5.82 29.38 -28.01
N GLN A 110 7.02 29.78 -28.41
CA GLN A 110 7.22 30.83 -29.43
C GLN A 110 7.33 30.31 -30.87
N LYS A 111 7.20 28.98 -31.08
CA LYS A 111 7.47 28.33 -32.38
C LYS A 111 6.23 28.10 -33.24
N GLY A 112 5.02 28.38 -32.74
CA GLY A 112 3.76 28.23 -33.49
C GLY A 112 3.65 26.90 -34.24
N ASP A 113 3.12 26.91 -35.46
CA ASP A 113 2.92 25.71 -36.30
C ASP A 113 4.21 25.02 -36.76
N LYS A 114 5.38 25.65 -36.53
CA LYS A 114 6.71 25.08 -36.82
C LYS A 114 7.30 24.36 -35.61
N CYS A 115 6.54 24.18 -34.54
CA CYS A 115 6.96 23.42 -33.39
C CYS A 115 7.15 21.94 -33.76
N LYS A 116 8.17 21.30 -33.18
CA LYS A 116 8.44 19.86 -33.34
C LYS A 116 7.32 19.00 -32.73
N PHE A 117 6.58 19.56 -31.77
CA PHE A 117 5.49 18.95 -31.03
C PHE A 117 4.16 19.60 -31.41
N SER A 118 3.05 18.88 -31.30
CA SER A 118 1.75 19.40 -31.73
C SER A 118 1.23 20.51 -30.80
N HIS A 119 0.50 21.45 -31.40
CA HIS A 119 -0.22 22.54 -30.74
C HIS A 119 -1.75 22.36 -30.82
N ASP A 120 -2.23 21.15 -31.13
CA ASP A 120 -3.66 20.85 -31.09
C ASP A 120 -4.10 20.53 -29.65
N PRO A 121 -4.94 21.38 -29.00
CA PRO A 121 -5.42 21.14 -27.65
C PRO A 121 -6.24 19.86 -27.49
N ASN A 122 -6.72 19.27 -28.58
CA ASN A 122 -7.52 18.05 -28.55
C ASN A 122 -6.69 16.77 -28.38
N ILE A 123 -5.36 16.81 -28.56
CA ILE A 123 -4.49 15.64 -28.33
C ILE A 123 -4.47 15.27 -26.84
N ASP A 124 -4.45 16.25 -25.94
CA ASP A 124 -4.54 16.04 -24.48
C ASP A 124 -5.96 15.64 -24.04
N ARG A 125 -7.00 16.08 -24.78
CA ARG A 125 -8.41 15.84 -24.41
C ARG A 125 -8.87 14.42 -24.70
N LYS A 126 -8.21 13.69 -25.61
CA LYS A 126 -8.46 12.26 -25.82
C LYS A 126 -8.13 11.40 -24.60
N GLU A 127 -7.38 11.93 -23.62
CA GLU A 127 -7.07 11.22 -22.37
C GLU A 127 -7.97 11.61 -21.18
N ALA A 128 -8.78 12.69 -21.28
CA ALA A 128 -9.62 13.14 -20.17
C ALA A 128 -10.94 12.36 -20.12
N LYS A 129 -10.91 11.16 -19.53
CA LYS A 129 -12.11 10.36 -19.24
C LYS A 129 -13.00 11.09 -18.23
N ILE A 130 -14.29 11.27 -18.56
CA ILE A 130 -15.29 11.77 -17.62
C ILE A 130 -15.46 10.71 -16.52
N ASP A 131 -15.41 11.12 -15.26
CA ASP A 131 -15.68 10.22 -14.13
C ASP A 131 -17.12 9.70 -14.21
N VAL A 132 -17.26 8.40 -14.44
CA VAL A 132 -18.53 7.71 -14.70
C VAL A 132 -19.35 7.51 -13.42
N TYR A 133 -18.73 7.73 -12.25
CA TYR A 133 -19.33 7.46 -10.95
C TYR A 133 -19.94 8.72 -10.28
N THR A 134 -19.67 9.91 -10.82
CA THR A 134 -20.15 11.19 -10.28
C THR A 134 -21.21 11.83 -11.20
N ASP A 135 -22.43 12.02 -10.67
CA ASP A 135 -23.52 12.69 -11.39
C ASP A 135 -23.36 14.20 -11.26
N LYS A 136 -22.88 14.86 -12.32
CA LYS A 136 -22.64 16.32 -12.37
C LYS A 136 -23.87 17.18 -12.04
N ARG A 137 -25.08 16.61 -11.99
CA ARG A 137 -26.31 17.32 -11.58
C ARG A 137 -26.39 17.55 -10.06
N LYS A 138 -25.54 16.91 -9.25
CA LYS A 138 -25.55 17.01 -7.78
C LYS A 138 -24.73 18.19 -7.25
N ASP A 139 -23.66 18.56 -7.95
CA ASP A 139 -22.69 19.57 -7.48
C ASP A 139 -23.29 20.99 -7.40
N GLU A 140 -24.28 21.35 -8.21
CA GLU A 140 -24.91 22.68 -8.14
C GLU A 140 -25.88 22.86 -6.96
N LYS A 141 -26.39 21.76 -6.36
CA LYS A 141 -27.37 21.84 -5.26
C LYS A 141 -26.72 21.88 -3.87
N ASP A 142 -25.51 21.35 -3.72
CA ASP A 142 -24.81 21.33 -2.44
C ASP A 142 -24.09 22.67 -2.13
N GLU A 143 -24.01 23.61 -3.10
CA GLU A 143 -23.49 24.97 -2.89
C GLU A 143 -24.56 26.03 -2.48
N ASP A 144 -25.85 25.69 -2.56
CA ASP A 144 -27.00 26.58 -2.30
C ASP A 144 -27.60 26.36 -0.89
N THR A 145 -26.83 26.71 0.15
CA THR A 145 -27.27 26.67 1.55
C THR A 145 -28.24 27.82 1.90
N MET A 146 -29.24 27.55 2.76
CA MET A 146 -30.29 28.50 3.21
C MET A 146 -29.76 29.87 3.67
N ASP A 147 -28.51 29.91 4.15
CA ASP A 147 -27.84 31.12 4.64
C ASP A 147 -27.54 32.16 3.53
N LYS A 148 -27.72 31.80 2.25
CA LYS A 148 -27.49 32.68 1.09
C LYS A 148 -28.79 33.12 0.39
N TRP A 149 -29.98 32.87 0.96
CA TRP A 149 -31.26 33.12 0.29
C TRP A 149 -31.89 34.46 0.70
N ASP A 150 -32.23 35.29 -0.29
CA ASP A 150 -33.00 36.52 -0.08
C ASP A 150 -34.50 36.24 0.11
N GLN A 151 -35.23 37.17 0.73
CA GLN A 151 -36.66 37.04 1.10
C GLN A 151 -37.58 36.70 -0.09
N GLU A 152 -37.24 37.14 -1.30
CA GLU A 152 -37.97 36.83 -2.53
C GLU A 152 -37.76 35.37 -2.98
N LYS A 153 -36.52 34.87 -2.89
CA LYS A 153 -36.18 33.47 -3.18
C LYS A 153 -36.85 32.54 -2.18
N LEU A 154 -36.95 32.97 -0.92
CA LEU A 154 -37.63 32.23 0.15
C LEU A 154 -39.15 32.14 -0.08
N ASN A 155 -39.80 33.24 -0.47
CA ASN A 155 -41.22 33.24 -0.82
C ASN A 155 -41.53 32.42 -2.08
N ALA A 156 -40.62 32.40 -3.06
CA ALA A 156 -40.76 31.57 -4.26
C ALA A 156 -40.74 30.07 -3.92
N VAL A 157 -39.81 29.63 -3.05
CA VAL A 157 -39.69 28.22 -2.62
C VAL A 157 -40.90 27.79 -1.77
N VAL A 158 -41.44 28.68 -0.95
CA VAL A 158 -42.67 28.41 -0.16
C VAL A 158 -43.89 28.26 -1.09
N ASN A 159 -44.05 29.12 -2.09
CA ASN A 159 -45.14 29.01 -3.07
C ASN A 159 -45.01 27.74 -3.94
N GLN A 160 -43.79 27.28 -4.20
CA GLN A 160 -43.51 26.03 -4.90
C GLN A 160 -43.88 24.79 -4.07
N LYS A 161 -43.83 24.87 -2.73
CA LYS A 161 -44.24 23.78 -1.83
C LYS A 161 -45.76 23.65 -1.65
N HIS A 162 -46.52 24.73 -1.82
CA HIS A 162 -47.98 24.71 -1.64
C HIS A 162 -48.77 24.42 -2.93
N SER A 163 -48.11 24.45 -4.10
CA SER A 163 -48.71 24.05 -5.38
C SER A 163 -48.51 22.54 -5.59
N SER A 164 -49.42 21.73 -5.06
CA SER A 164 -49.34 20.27 -5.09
C SER A 164 -49.51 19.70 -6.52
N GLY A 165 -48.44 19.10 -7.03
CA GLY A 165 -48.43 18.26 -8.23
C GLY A 165 -47.08 17.56 -8.33
N ASN A 166 -47.04 16.26 -8.03
CA ASN A 166 -45.84 15.43 -8.02
C ASN A 166 -45.10 15.50 -9.37
N VAL A 167 -43.97 16.20 -9.44
CA VAL A 167 -43.09 16.17 -10.62
C VAL A 167 -41.68 15.82 -10.17
N ASN A 168 -41.30 14.57 -10.45
CA ASN A 168 -39.96 14.03 -10.59
C ASN A 168 -38.96 14.31 -9.46
N LYS A 169 -39.10 13.57 -8.35
CA LYS A 169 -37.95 13.28 -7.49
C LYS A 169 -36.97 12.38 -8.29
N PRO A 170 -35.67 12.68 -8.30
CA PRO A 170 -34.68 11.81 -8.93
C PRO A 170 -34.68 10.46 -8.21
N THR A 171 -34.88 9.38 -8.95
CA THR A 171 -34.82 8.01 -8.40
C THR A 171 -33.36 7.54 -8.34
N GLU A 172 -33.02 6.72 -7.36
CA GLU A 172 -31.68 6.09 -7.24
C GLU A 172 -31.37 5.07 -8.34
N ILE A 173 -32.37 4.73 -9.16
CA ILE A 173 -32.25 3.82 -10.31
C ILE A 173 -31.45 4.50 -11.44
N VAL A 174 -30.48 3.77 -11.98
CA VAL A 174 -29.62 4.20 -13.10
C VAL A 174 -30.42 4.21 -14.41
N CYS A 175 -30.19 5.21 -15.27
CA CYS A 175 -30.88 5.30 -16.55
C CYS A 175 -30.42 4.20 -17.52
N LYS A 176 -31.35 3.48 -18.16
CA LYS A 176 -31.03 2.44 -19.17
C LYS A 176 -30.21 3.00 -20.34
N PHE A 177 -30.64 4.12 -20.92
CA PHE A 177 -29.92 4.77 -22.03
C PHE A 177 -28.51 5.23 -21.68
N PHE A 178 -28.23 5.46 -20.39
CA PHE A 178 -26.89 5.80 -19.90
C PHE A 178 -25.98 4.57 -19.87
N VAL A 179 -26.50 3.41 -19.44
CA VAL A 179 -25.77 2.14 -19.48
C VAL A 179 -25.46 1.75 -20.93
N ASP A 180 -26.47 1.79 -21.81
CA ASP A 180 -26.31 1.51 -23.24
C ASP A 180 -25.28 2.45 -23.91
N ALA A 181 -25.24 3.73 -23.52
CA ALA A 181 -24.29 4.69 -24.07
C ALA A 181 -22.86 4.48 -23.58
N ILE A 182 -22.69 3.96 -22.35
CA ILE A 182 -21.38 3.61 -21.80
C ILE A 182 -20.86 2.33 -22.45
N GLU A 183 -21.71 1.32 -22.59
CA GLU A 183 -21.36 0.06 -23.25
C GLU A 183 -21.02 0.28 -24.72
N ALA A 184 -21.75 1.16 -25.41
CA ALA A 184 -21.44 1.56 -26.78
C ALA A 184 -20.27 2.57 -26.91
N GLY A 185 -19.63 3.00 -25.80
CA GLY A 185 -18.53 3.97 -25.81
C GLY A 185 -18.90 5.38 -26.30
N LYS A 186 -20.21 5.67 -26.42
CA LYS A 186 -20.76 6.94 -26.93
C LYS A 186 -20.99 7.97 -25.82
N TYR A 187 -20.81 7.59 -24.56
CA TYR A 187 -20.88 8.50 -23.43
C TYR A 187 -19.69 9.47 -23.42
N GLY A 188 -19.95 10.74 -23.72
CA GLY A 188 -18.93 11.78 -23.86
C GLY A 188 -19.48 13.19 -23.71
N TRP A 189 -18.68 14.19 -24.04
CA TRP A 189 -18.97 15.62 -23.80
C TRP A 189 -20.25 16.15 -24.47
N PHE A 190 -20.80 15.44 -25.47
CA PHE A 190 -22.00 15.83 -26.21
C PHE A 190 -23.16 14.80 -26.09
N TRP A 191 -23.08 13.87 -25.13
CA TRP A 191 -24.15 12.90 -24.93
C TRP A 191 -25.30 13.50 -24.12
N GLU A 192 -26.48 13.59 -24.72
CA GLU A 192 -27.72 13.98 -24.05
C GLU A 192 -28.64 12.77 -23.91
N CYS A 193 -29.18 12.57 -22.71
CA CYS A 193 -30.09 11.46 -22.46
C CYS A 193 -31.39 11.62 -23.28
N PRO A 194 -31.78 10.63 -24.10
CA PRO A 194 -33.04 10.68 -24.87
C PRO A 194 -34.29 10.82 -23.99
N ASN A 195 -34.20 10.43 -22.71
CA ASN A 195 -35.29 10.51 -21.73
C ASN A 195 -35.40 11.89 -21.04
N GLY A 196 -35.06 12.97 -21.77
CA GLY A 196 -35.24 14.36 -21.32
C GLY A 196 -33.99 15.06 -20.79
N GLY A 197 -32.79 14.65 -21.23
CA GLY A 197 -31.52 15.32 -20.93
C GLY A 197 -31.28 15.48 -19.43
N ASP A 198 -31.05 16.72 -18.99
CA ASP A 198 -30.79 17.05 -17.58
C ASP A 198 -32.01 16.85 -16.65
N LYS A 199 -33.22 16.76 -17.21
CA LYS A 199 -34.47 16.53 -16.47
C LYS A 199 -34.85 15.05 -16.37
N CYS A 200 -33.98 14.15 -16.82
CA CYS A 200 -34.18 12.71 -16.69
C CYS A 200 -34.40 12.31 -15.22
N LYS A 201 -35.46 11.55 -14.96
CA LYS A 201 -35.85 11.05 -13.63
C LYS A 201 -34.81 10.08 -13.04
N TYR A 202 -34.02 9.42 -13.89
CA TYR A 202 -33.06 8.38 -13.53
C TYR A 202 -31.64 8.93 -13.39
N ARG A 203 -30.79 8.24 -12.62
CA ARG A 203 -29.41 8.64 -12.32
C ARG A 203 -28.47 8.37 -13.53
N HIS A 204 -27.61 9.33 -13.87
CA HIS A 204 -26.61 9.22 -14.94
C HIS A 204 -25.20 9.04 -14.35
N ALA A 205 -25.08 8.07 -13.45
CA ALA A 205 -23.81 7.68 -12.84
C ALA A 205 -23.93 6.24 -12.37
N LEU A 206 -22.87 5.46 -12.57
CA LEU A 206 -22.83 4.07 -12.09
C LEU A 206 -22.78 4.03 -10.55
N PRO A 207 -23.35 2.99 -9.91
CA PRO A 207 -23.18 2.78 -8.49
C PRO A 207 -21.69 2.61 -8.15
N MET A 208 -21.26 3.17 -7.02
CA MET A 208 -19.87 3.08 -6.58
C MET A 208 -19.49 1.60 -6.36
N GLY A 209 -18.57 1.08 -7.19
CA GLY A 209 -18.10 -0.30 -7.13
C GLY A 209 -18.52 -1.20 -8.30
N TYR A 210 -19.33 -0.71 -9.25
CA TYR A 210 -19.69 -1.45 -10.46
C TYR A 210 -18.55 -1.43 -11.49
N ILE A 211 -18.04 -2.60 -11.87
CA ILE A 211 -16.96 -2.76 -12.86
C ILE A 211 -17.61 -3.22 -14.17
N LEU A 212 -17.53 -2.41 -15.22
CA LEU A 212 -18.00 -2.77 -16.56
C LEU A 212 -17.10 -3.88 -17.13
N LYS A 213 -17.67 -5.06 -17.40
CA LYS A 213 -17.03 -6.08 -18.22
C LYS A 213 -17.29 -5.71 -19.69
N LYS A 214 -16.26 -5.28 -20.41
CA LYS A 214 -16.37 -5.06 -21.86
C LYS A 214 -16.40 -6.45 -22.53
N LYS A 215 -17.47 -6.81 -23.25
CA LYS A 215 -17.39 -7.90 -24.24
C LYS A 215 -16.47 -7.40 -25.36
N GLU A 216 -15.25 -7.91 -25.42
CA GLU A 216 -14.30 -7.61 -26.50
C GLU A 216 -14.90 -8.21 -27.79
N THR A 217 -15.22 -7.35 -28.76
CA THR A 217 -15.69 -7.83 -30.06
C THR A 217 -14.55 -8.53 -30.77
N GLU A 218 -14.82 -9.64 -31.46
CA GLU A 218 -13.83 -10.47 -32.18
C GLU A 218 -12.92 -9.65 -33.13
N GLU A 219 -13.41 -8.52 -33.62
CA GLU A 219 -12.67 -7.57 -34.44
C GLU A 219 -11.56 -6.82 -33.67
N GLU A 220 -11.78 -6.46 -32.40
CA GLU A 220 -10.78 -5.82 -31.53
C GLU A 220 -9.68 -6.80 -31.09
N ARG A 221 -10.04 -8.09 -30.89
CA ARG A 221 -9.09 -9.17 -30.63
C ARG A 221 -8.15 -9.38 -31.82
N ARG A 222 -8.71 -9.41 -33.03
CA ARG A 222 -7.95 -9.55 -34.28
C ARG A 222 -7.00 -8.36 -34.52
N GLU A 223 -7.45 -7.13 -34.28
CA GLU A 223 -6.59 -5.94 -34.40
C GLU A 223 -5.46 -5.90 -33.37
N ARG A 224 -5.69 -6.39 -32.14
CA ARG A 224 -4.64 -6.55 -31.13
C ARG A 224 -3.60 -7.59 -31.55
N GLU A 225 -4.05 -8.75 -32.04
CA GLU A 225 -3.16 -9.82 -32.52
C GLU A 225 -2.34 -9.37 -33.75
N GLU A 226 -2.89 -8.51 -34.61
CA GLU A 226 -2.17 -7.88 -35.73
C GLU A 226 -1.16 -6.83 -35.24
N MET A 227 -1.51 -5.99 -34.26
CA MET A 227 -0.57 -5.06 -33.64
C MET A 227 0.55 -5.76 -32.86
N GLU A 228 0.29 -6.90 -32.24
CA GLU A 228 1.33 -7.71 -31.58
C GLU A 228 2.29 -8.33 -32.61
N LYS A 229 1.80 -8.74 -33.79
CA LYS A 229 2.64 -9.18 -34.91
C LYS A 229 3.46 -8.04 -35.54
N GLU A 230 2.93 -6.82 -35.61
CA GLU A 230 3.71 -5.66 -36.07
C GLU A 230 4.76 -5.18 -35.06
N ASN A 231 4.57 -5.48 -33.77
CA ASN A 231 5.53 -5.15 -32.71
C ASN A 231 6.61 -6.23 -32.48
N GLU A 232 6.60 -7.34 -33.23
CA GLU A 232 7.74 -8.24 -33.29
C GLU A 232 8.89 -7.52 -34.01
N ILE A 233 9.85 -7.02 -33.23
CA ILE A 233 11.07 -6.36 -33.69
C ILE A 233 11.69 -7.23 -34.78
N SER A 234 11.83 -6.67 -35.98
CA SER A 234 12.43 -7.37 -37.11
C SER A 234 13.81 -7.88 -36.72
N ILE A 235 14.17 -9.08 -37.20
CA ILE A 235 15.49 -9.69 -36.97
C ILE A 235 16.63 -8.72 -37.31
N GLU A 236 16.42 -7.82 -38.26
CA GLU A 236 17.41 -6.83 -38.70
C GLU A 236 17.60 -5.72 -37.64
N GLU A 237 16.52 -5.28 -36.99
CA GLU A 237 16.54 -4.25 -35.94
C GLU A 237 17.08 -4.79 -34.61
N PHE A 238 16.83 -6.09 -34.32
CA PHE A 238 17.49 -6.80 -33.24
C PHE A 238 19.01 -6.92 -33.47
N LEU A 239 19.43 -7.29 -34.68
CA LEU A 239 20.84 -7.42 -35.06
C LEU A 239 21.58 -6.07 -35.02
N ASP A 240 20.94 -4.97 -35.40
CA ASP A 240 21.54 -3.63 -35.33
C ASP A 240 21.65 -3.13 -33.88
N THR A 241 20.73 -3.53 -33.00
CA THR A 241 20.83 -3.27 -31.55
C THR A 241 22.02 -4.00 -30.92
N GLU A 242 22.24 -5.28 -31.25
CA GLU A 242 23.41 -6.03 -30.77
C GLU A 242 24.73 -5.52 -31.36
N ARG A 243 24.75 -5.10 -32.64
CA ARG A 243 25.93 -4.47 -33.26
C ARG A 243 26.34 -3.18 -32.56
N HIS A 244 25.38 -2.40 -32.08
CA HIS A 244 25.64 -1.15 -31.39
C HIS A 244 26.13 -1.35 -29.94
N GLN A 245 25.92 -2.54 -29.37
CA GLN A 245 26.41 -2.94 -28.04
C GLN A 245 27.83 -3.51 -28.05
N LEU A 246 28.33 -3.99 -29.19
CA LEU A 246 29.70 -4.50 -29.32
C LEU A 246 30.71 -3.35 -29.43
N GLY A 247 31.74 -3.35 -28.56
CA GLY A 247 32.78 -2.31 -28.52
C GLY A 247 33.77 -2.35 -29.69
N GLN A 248 34.60 -1.31 -29.82
CA GLN A 248 35.47 -1.05 -30.99
C GLN A 248 36.63 -2.05 -31.23
N ASN A 249 36.88 -3.01 -30.34
CA ASN A 249 37.91 -4.04 -30.51
C ASN A 249 37.29 -5.37 -30.94
N LEU A 250 36.91 -5.46 -32.22
CA LEU A 250 36.43 -6.69 -32.85
C LEU A 250 37.54 -7.29 -33.73
N THR A 251 37.71 -8.61 -33.65
CA THR A 251 38.63 -9.34 -34.54
C THR A 251 37.95 -9.49 -35.90
N PRO A 252 38.54 -9.01 -37.02
CA PRO A 252 37.95 -9.19 -38.34
C PRO A 252 37.77 -10.67 -38.65
N ILE A 253 36.58 -11.05 -39.10
CA ILE A 253 36.32 -12.39 -39.61
C ILE A 253 37.13 -12.55 -40.90
N ASN A 254 38.13 -13.43 -40.84
CA ASN A 254 38.84 -13.96 -42.00
C ASN A 254 38.53 -15.45 -42.10
N GLU A 255 38.72 -16.07 -43.26
CA GLU A 255 38.37 -17.49 -43.48
C GLU A 255 39.03 -18.42 -42.44
N VAL A 256 40.24 -18.05 -41.98
CA VAL A 256 41.01 -18.78 -40.97
C VAL A 256 40.39 -18.65 -39.56
N SER A 257 39.89 -17.48 -39.17
CA SER A 257 39.24 -17.24 -37.88
C SER A 257 37.83 -17.81 -37.85
N PHE A 258 37.11 -17.79 -38.97
CA PHE A 258 35.81 -18.44 -39.11
C PHE A 258 35.90 -19.97 -39.05
N ALA A 259 36.91 -20.56 -39.70
CA ALA A 259 37.14 -22.01 -39.62
C ALA A 259 37.47 -22.45 -38.19
N LYS A 260 38.28 -21.66 -37.45
CA LYS A 260 38.56 -21.91 -36.02
C LYS A 260 37.31 -21.78 -35.17
N TRP A 261 36.49 -20.74 -35.37
CA TRP A 261 35.23 -20.56 -34.65
C TRP A 261 34.23 -21.69 -34.94
N LYS A 262 34.14 -22.15 -36.19
CA LYS A 262 33.23 -23.24 -36.58
C LYS A 262 33.66 -24.57 -35.97
N ALA A 263 34.96 -24.83 -35.88
CA ALA A 263 35.49 -25.99 -35.18
C ALA A 263 35.19 -25.91 -33.68
N ASP A 264 35.38 -24.74 -33.06
CA ASP A 264 35.15 -24.50 -31.63
C ASP A 264 33.66 -24.53 -31.25
N LYS A 265 32.77 -24.10 -32.15
CA LYS A 265 31.33 -24.23 -31.99
C LYS A 265 30.90 -25.69 -32.02
N LYS A 266 31.42 -26.49 -32.95
CA LYS A 266 31.10 -27.91 -33.07
C LYS A 266 31.62 -28.72 -31.88
N THR A 267 32.79 -28.37 -31.33
CA THR A 267 33.28 -28.99 -30.09
C THR A 267 32.42 -28.59 -28.90
N ARG A 268 32.01 -27.32 -28.78
CA ARG A 268 31.14 -26.85 -27.71
C ARG A 268 29.74 -27.49 -27.75
N GLU A 269 29.14 -27.58 -28.93
CA GLU A 269 27.86 -28.27 -29.13
C GLU A 269 27.97 -29.76 -28.77
N ALA A 270 29.08 -30.41 -29.11
CA ALA A 270 29.33 -31.80 -28.73
C ALA A 270 29.53 -31.97 -27.21
N THR A 271 30.24 -31.04 -26.55
CA THR A 271 30.42 -31.09 -25.08
C THR A 271 29.12 -30.81 -24.34
N ASP A 272 28.30 -29.88 -24.82
CA ASP A 272 27.02 -29.51 -24.22
C ASP A 272 26.00 -30.65 -24.40
N ALA A 273 25.97 -31.28 -25.58
CA ALA A 273 25.14 -32.46 -25.84
C ALA A 273 25.56 -33.65 -24.96
N ALA A 274 26.86 -33.89 -24.78
CA ALA A 274 27.36 -34.94 -23.91
C ALA A 274 27.03 -34.67 -22.42
N ALA A 275 27.13 -33.42 -21.96
CA ALA A 275 26.76 -33.03 -20.61
C ALA A 275 25.25 -33.17 -20.35
N LEU A 276 24.41 -32.84 -21.34
CA LEU A 276 22.97 -33.02 -21.28
C LEU A 276 22.59 -34.50 -21.21
N SER A 277 23.21 -35.35 -22.05
CA SER A 277 23.01 -36.79 -22.03
C SER A 277 23.37 -37.41 -20.67
N LYS A 278 24.49 -36.99 -20.07
CA LYS A 278 24.91 -37.48 -18.75
C LYS A 278 23.95 -37.06 -17.63
N LYS A 279 23.45 -35.82 -17.66
CA LYS A 279 22.42 -35.35 -16.72
C LYS A 279 21.11 -36.12 -16.86
N LYS A 280 20.70 -36.45 -18.09
CA LYS A 280 19.49 -37.25 -18.34
C LYS A 280 19.64 -38.68 -17.81
N GLU A 281 20.81 -39.29 -18.00
CA GLU A 281 21.09 -40.64 -17.50
C GLU A 281 21.14 -40.70 -15.96
N GLU A 282 21.72 -39.69 -15.30
CA GLU A 282 21.72 -39.54 -13.84
C GLU A 282 20.29 -39.31 -13.29
N ALA A 283 19.49 -38.49 -13.98
CA ALA A 283 18.10 -38.23 -13.62
C ALA A 283 17.20 -39.47 -13.79
N TYR A 284 17.49 -40.33 -14.78
CA TYR A 284 16.80 -41.60 -14.99
C TYR A 284 17.16 -42.63 -13.89
N LYS A 285 18.43 -42.71 -13.49
CA LYS A 285 18.86 -43.54 -12.35
C LYS A 285 18.19 -43.11 -11.04
N GLN A 286 18.01 -41.80 -10.82
CA GLN A 286 17.28 -41.26 -9.67
C GLN A 286 15.77 -41.58 -9.74
N HIS A 287 15.17 -41.49 -10.93
CA HIS A 287 13.77 -41.83 -11.16
C HIS A 287 13.50 -43.33 -10.94
N LYS A 288 14.36 -44.22 -11.43
CA LYS A 288 14.29 -45.69 -11.18
C LYS A 288 14.48 -46.04 -9.70
N ALA A 289 15.19 -45.22 -8.93
CA ALA A 289 15.38 -45.38 -7.49
C ALA A 289 14.26 -44.76 -6.63
N GLY A 290 13.17 -44.28 -7.23
CA GLY A 290 12.02 -43.72 -6.52
C GLY A 290 12.24 -42.30 -5.94
N MET A 291 13.32 -41.62 -6.30
CA MET A 291 13.52 -40.20 -5.95
C MET A 291 12.94 -39.29 -7.04
N LYS A 292 12.18 -38.27 -6.65
CA LYS A 292 11.62 -37.25 -7.56
C LYS A 292 12.75 -36.42 -8.19
N SER A 293 13.21 -36.80 -9.37
CA SER A 293 14.09 -35.96 -10.19
C SER A 293 13.22 -34.95 -10.94
N GLY A 294 13.43 -33.65 -10.70
CA GLY A 294 12.61 -32.56 -11.27
C GLY A 294 12.79 -32.32 -12.77
N ILE A 295 13.05 -33.37 -13.56
CA ILE A 295 13.19 -33.35 -15.02
C ILE A 295 12.07 -34.19 -15.60
N LEU A 296 11.19 -33.57 -16.39
CA LEU A 296 10.14 -34.25 -17.13
C LEU A 296 10.76 -34.93 -18.36
N PHE A 297 10.76 -36.27 -18.39
CA PHE A 297 11.14 -37.03 -19.58
C PHE A 297 9.98 -37.02 -20.57
N SER A 298 10.26 -36.81 -21.86
CA SER A 298 9.26 -37.08 -22.89
C SER A 298 9.03 -38.59 -23.03
N GLY A 299 7.83 -39.01 -23.45
CA GLY A 299 7.50 -40.45 -23.57
C GLY A 299 8.51 -41.23 -24.42
N LYS A 300 9.00 -40.64 -25.52
CA LYS A 300 10.04 -41.24 -26.36
C LYS A 300 11.38 -41.43 -25.62
N GLU A 301 11.79 -40.46 -24.81
CA GLU A 301 13.04 -40.53 -24.05
C GLU A 301 12.97 -41.57 -22.93
N LEU A 302 11.78 -41.84 -22.38
CA LEU A 302 11.60 -42.86 -21.35
C LEU A 302 11.83 -44.29 -21.92
N PHE A 303 11.42 -44.54 -23.17
CA PHE A 303 11.64 -45.81 -23.87
C PHE A 303 13.11 -46.04 -24.27
N ASP A 304 13.84 -45.00 -24.65
CA ASP A 304 15.26 -45.13 -25.04
C ASP A 304 16.17 -45.56 -23.86
N PHE A 305 15.77 -45.26 -22.61
CA PHE A 305 16.53 -45.62 -21.40
C PHE A 305 15.98 -46.86 -20.64
N ASN A 306 14.84 -47.43 -21.06
CA ASN A 306 14.28 -48.66 -20.48
C ASN A 306 13.91 -49.71 -21.55
N PRO A 307 14.86 -50.55 -21.99
CA PRO A 307 14.61 -51.56 -23.02
C PRO A 307 13.60 -52.65 -22.61
N ASP A 308 13.40 -52.87 -21.31
CA ASP A 308 12.57 -53.95 -20.77
C ASP A 308 11.06 -53.68 -20.89
N TRP A 309 10.64 -52.46 -21.26
CA TRP A 309 9.24 -52.10 -21.48
C TRP A 309 8.74 -52.39 -22.89
N LYS A 310 9.60 -52.89 -23.76
CA LYS A 310 9.23 -53.27 -25.14
C LYS A 310 8.45 -54.59 -25.22
N ASP A 311 8.54 -55.41 -24.18
CA ASP A 311 7.96 -56.76 -24.12
C ASP A 311 6.81 -56.87 -23.12
N ALA A 312 6.30 -55.74 -22.59
CA ALA A 312 5.11 -55.74 -21.75
C ALA A 312 3.86 -55.73 -22.63
N ASP A 313 3.16 -56.86 -22.66
CA ASP A 313 1.92 -57.06 -23.43
C ASP A 313 0.85 -56.00 -23.11
N ASP A 314 0.10 -55.64 -24.16
CA ASP A 314 -0.77 -54.46 -24.35
C ASP A 314 -2.14 -54.53 -23.63
N ASP A 315 -2.25 -55.27 -22.52
CA ASP A 315 -3.56 -55.62 -21.93
C ASP A 315 -3.92 -54.94 -20.59
N GLU A 316 -3.08 -54.06 -20.03
CA GLU A 316 -3.46 -53.28 -18.83
C GLU A 316 -3.05 -51.80 -18.92
N ALA A 317 -3.73 -51.05 -19.79
CA ALA A 317 -3.73 -49.60 -19.76
C ALA A 317 -5.14 -49.09 -19.39
N VAL A 318 -5.54 -49.29 -18.13
CA VAL A 318 -6.70 -48.60 -17.54
C VAL A 318 -6.22 -47.70 -16.41
N ALA A 319 -6.49 -46.42 -16.59
CA ALA A 319 -6.32 -45.26 -15.71
C ALA A 319 -5.95 -45.52 -14.24
N LEU A 320 -4.80 -44.98 -13.82
CA LEU A 320 -4.53 -44.62 -12.42
C LEU A 320 -3.97 -43.19 -12.35
N ASP A 321 -4.89 -42.24 -12.45
CA ASP A 321 -4.80 -40.98 -11.69
C ASP A 321 -5.67 -41.17 -10.45
N MET A 322 -5.05 -41.19 -9.26
CA MET A 322 -5.59 -40.73 -7.99
C MET A 322 -4.69 -41.16 -6.83
N ARG A 323 -4.42 -40.20 -5.96
CA ARG A 323 -3.87 -40.34 -4.61
C ARG A 323 -4.65 -41.36 -3.78
N GLU A 324 -3.92 -42.16 -3.00
CA GLU A 324 -4.24 -42.42 -1.59
C GLU A 324 -2.94 -42.81 -0.84
N GLU A 325 -2.60 -42.02 0.18
CA GLU A 325 -1.74 -42.41 1.30
C GLU A 325 -2.61 -43.12 2.35
N SER A 326 -1.99 -43.74 3.36
CA SER A 326 -2.52 -44.60 4.46
C SER A 326 -2.52 -46.09 4.10
N ASP A 327 -1.84 -47.05 4.74
CA ASP A 327 -1.22 -47.23 6.07
C ASP A 327 -0.11 -48.30 5.89
N GLY A 328 1.09 -48.27 6.48
CA GLY A 328 1.31 -48.38 7.91
C GLY A 328 1.44 -49.83 8.39
N GLU A 329 2.47 -50.60 7.98
CA GLU A 329 2.88 -51.81 8.72
C GLU A 329 4.36 -52.18 8.58
N ARG A 330 5.00 -52.39 9.74
CA ARG A 330 6.42 -52.70 9.96
C ARG A 330 6.55 -54.23 10.11
N PRO A 331 7.63 -54.87 9.62
CA PRO A 331 7.71 -56.33 9.60
C PRO A 331 8.08 -56.89 10.98
N ALA A 332 7.44 -57.99 11.36
CA ALA A 332 7.93 -58.90 12.39
C ALA A 332 7.65 -60.34 11.95
N ASP A 333 8.74 -61.06 11.87
CA ASP A 333 8.91 -62.48 11.67
C ASP A 333 8.63 -63.30 12.94
N GLU A 334 8.35 -64.58 12.70
CA GLU A 334 8.60 -65.75 13.57
C GLU A 334 7.47 -66.29 14.49
N GLU A 335 6.91 -67.42 14.00
CA GLU A 335 6.52 -68.68 14.65
C GLU A 335 5.89 -68.72 16.07
N GLY A 336 4.72 -69.39 16.16
CA GLY A 336 4.50 -70.39 17.21
C GLY A 336 3.16 -70.37 17.96
N ARG A 337 2.33 -71.38 17.65
CA ARG A 337 1.62 -72.24 18.62
C ARG A 337 0.32 -71.75 19.30
N ALA A 338 -0.78 -72.33 18.79
CA ALA A 338 -1.92 -72.95 19.51
C ALA A 338 -2.98 -72.08 20.22
N GLY A 339 -4.25 -72.32 19.81
CA GLY A 339 -5.31 -72.73 20.75
C GLY A 339 -6.54 -71.81 20.88
N ASN A 340 -7.72 -72.34 20.48
CA ASN A 340 -9.11 -72.02 20.87
C ASN A 340 -9.60 -70.55 20.72
N GLY A 341 -10.78 -70.22 20.18
CA GLY A 341 -12.05 -70.93 20.05
C GLY A 341 -12.99 -70.63 21.24
N TYR A 342 -13.88 -69.63 21.15
CA TYR A 342 -15.24 -69.68 21.71
C TYR A 342 -16.14 -68.50 21.28
N LEU A 343 -17.44 -68.80 21.21
CA LEU A 343 -18.62 -68.03 20.78
C LEU A 343 -19.37 -67.40 21.97
N GLY A 344 -20.24 -66.42 21.69
CA GLY A 344 -21.44 -66.04 22.49
C GLY A 344 -21.15 -65.17 23.72
N GLU A 345 -21.99 -64.26 24.20
CA GLU A 345 -23.43 -63.96 24.08
C GLU A 345 -23.61 -62.54 24.68
N ASP A 346 -24.32 -61.63 24.01
CA ASP A 346 -25.64 -61.12 24.39
C ASP A 346 -25.81 -60.52 25.81
N ASN A 347 -26.39 -59.32 25.83
CA ASN A 347 -27.46 -58.88 26.74
C ASN A 347 -27.86 -57.46 26.35
N GLY A 348 -29.06 -57.34 25.77
CA GLY A 348 -29.73 -56.07 25.54
C GLY A 348 -30.51 -55.60 26.76
N VAL A 349 -30.76 -54.29 26.82
CA VAL A 349 -31.94 -53.68 27.44
C VAL A 349 -32.35 -52.49 26.56
N GLU A 350 -33.62 -52.50 26.16
CA GLU A 350 -34.34 -51.54 25.32
C GLU A 350 -34.87 -50.31 26.11
N SER A 351 -35.41 -49.37 25.31
CA SER A 351 -36.37 -48.28 25.58
C SER A 351 -35.74 -46.88 25.81
N ASP A 352 -36.11 -45.81 25.13
CA ASP A 352 -37.33 -45.47 24.39
C ASP A 352 -37.06 -44.51 23.21
N GLU A 353 -37.78 -44.73 22.10
CA GLU A 353 -38.02 -43.75 21.02
C GLU A 353 -39.28 -42.93 21.35
N HIS A 354 -39.29 -41.62 21.09
CA HIS A 354 -40.43 -40.95 20.43
C HIS A 354 -40.09 -39.55 19.90
N ASP A 355 -40.81 -39.23 18.84
CA ASP A 355 -40.77 -38.12 17.89
C ASP A 355 -40.96 -36.70 18.46
N ASP A 356 -40.63 -35.71 17.63
CA ASP A 356 -41.46 -34.52 17.29
C ASP A 356 -40.59 -33.60 16.37
N GLU A 357 -40.76 -33.67 15.05
CA GLU A 357 -41.62 -32.81 14.19
C GLU A 357 -41.20 -31.33 14.05
N ASP A 358 -41.04 -30.94 12.78
CA ASP A 358 -40.99 -29.57 12.26
C ASP A 358 -42.29 -28.79 12.58
N ASP A 359 -42.20 -27.48 12.86
CA ASP A 359 -43.22 -26.55 12.34
C ASP A 359 -42.76 -25.07 12.36
N ASP A 360 -42.69 -24.52 11.15
CA ASP A 360 -42.85 -23.11 10.83
C ASP A 360 -44.35 -22.76 10.85
N THR A 361 -44.83 -21.94 11.78
CA THR A 361 -46.13 -21.27 11.59
C THR A 361 -46.11 -19.77 11.87
N ALA A 362 -46.20 -19.03 10.76
CA ALA A 362 -46.84 -17.72 10.70
C ALA A 362 -48.34 -17.86 11.04
N THR A 363 -48.88 -16.93 11.85
CA THR A 363 -50.33 -16.75 11.98
C THR A 363 -50.78 -15.33 11.66
N SER A 364 -51.93 -15.33 10.99
CA SER A 364 -52.62 -14.30 10.22
C SER A 364 -53.61 -13.42 11.02
N SER A 365 -53.82 -12.20 10.52
CA SER A 365 -55.10 -11.44 10.35
C SER A 365 -56.01 -10.96 11.49
N LYS A 366 -56.55 -9.74 11.26
CA LYS A 366 -57.98 -9.33 11.39
C LYS A 366 -58.30 -8.23 10.35
N HIS A 367 -59.17 -8.48 9.34
CA HIS A 367 -60.62 -8.17 9.24
C HIS A 367 -60.99 -6.66 9.09
N LYS A 368 -61.94 -6.14 8.27
CA LYS A 368 -62.91 -6.65 7.24
C LYS A 368 -63.64 -5.43 6.59
N GLY A 369 -64.11 -5.55 5.33
CA GLY A 369 -65.36 -4.93 4.78
C GLY A 369 -65.20 -3.87 3.67
N LYS A 370 -66.03 -3.70 2.62
CA LYS A 370 -67.06 -4.45 1.85
C LYS A 370 -67.60 -3.49 0.75
N GLN A 371 -67.73 -3.92 -0.53
CA GLN A 371 -68.80 -3.60 -1.55
C GLN A 371 -68.30 -4.00 -2.97
N LYS A 372 -68.88 -5.00 -3.67
CA LYS A 372 -70.09 -5.05 -4.56
C LYS A 372 -69.81 -4.43 -5.96
N ALA A 373 -70.10 -4.97 -7.16
CA ALA A 373 -70.52 -6.28 -7.73
C ALA A 373 -70.51 -6.21 -9.29
N SER A 374 -70.82 -7.37 -9.92
CA SER A 374 -71.23 -7.73 -11.31
C SER A 374 -70.12 -8.34 -12.19
N ASP A 375 -70.07 -9.67 -12.36
CA ASP A 375 -70.84 -10.57 -13.27
C ASP A 375 -70.32 -10.52 -14.72
N ASP A 376 -69.68 -11.60 -15.19
CA ASP A 376 -70.09 -12.37 -16.38
C ASP A 376 -69.00 -13.38 -16.86
N THR A 377 -69.38 -14.65 -16.77
CA THR A 377 -69.18 -15.76 -17.73
C THR A 377 -67.79 -16.23 -18.20
N GLU A 378 -67.56 -17.53 -17.96
CA GLU A 378 -66.71 -18.41 -18.76
C GLU A 378 -67.15 -18.43 -20.24
N ALA A 379 -66.19 -18.31 -21.15
CA ALA A 379 -66.33 -18.85 -22.51
C ALA A 379 -64.95 -19.29 -23.01
N ALA A 380 -64.85 -20.58 -23.30
CA ALA A 380 -63.73 -21.22 -23.96
C ALA A 380 -63.34 -20.48 -25.24
N ILE A 381 -62.04 -20.28 -25.46
CA ILE A 381 -61.49 -20.00 -26.78
C ILE A 381 -60.62 -21.18 -27.21
N ASP A 382 -60.98 -21.60 -28.40
CA ASP A 382 -60.60 -22.75 -29.18
C ASP A 382 -59.10 -22.80 -29.47
N VAL A 383 -58.49 -23.96 -29.23
CA VAL A 383 -57.10 -24.28 -29.59
C VAL A 383 -57.09 -24.72 -31.06
N SER A 384 -57.44 -23.78 -31.95
CA SER A 384 -57.36 -23.99 -33.40
C SER A 384 -57.10 -22.70 -34.16
N MET A 385 -56.07 -21.94 -33.75
CA MET A 385 -55.59 -20.81 -34.56
C MET A 385 -54.11 -20.50 -34.35
N PHE A 386 -53.27 -21.54 -34.36
CA PHE A 386 -51.85 -21.36 -34.67
C PHE A 386 -51.54 -22.25 -35.86
N GLU A 387 -51.50 -21.63 -37.04
CA GLU A 387 -50.93 -22.22 -38.25
C GLU A 387 -49.47 -22.60 -37.97
N ALA A 388 -49.04 -23.73 -38.52
CA ALA A 388 -47.74 -24.35 -38.29
C ALA A 388 -46.59 -23.64 -39.04
N GLU A 389 -46.58 -22.31 -39.05
CA GLU A 389 -45.57 -21.47 -39.70
C GLU A 389 -45.31 -20.23 -38.85
N ASP A 390 -44.68 -20.41 -37.68
CA ASP A 390 -43.92 -19.36 -36.94
C ASP A 390 -43.08 -19.98 -35.80
N LEU A 391 -42.55 -21.20 -36.02
CA LEU A 391 -41.66 -21.93 -35.10
C LEU A 391 -40.21 -21.93 -35.60
N ALA A 392 -39.78 -20.82 -36.20
CA ALA A 392 -38.40 -20.64 -36.66
C ALA A 392 -37.92 -19.25 -36.25
N GLY A 393 -37.42 -19.14 -35.02
CA GLY A 393 -36.79 -17.90 -34.54
C GLY A 393 -36.71 -17.71 -33.02
N ILE A 394 -36.97 -18.73 -32.20
CA ILE A 394 -36.88 -18.64 -30.72
C ILE A 394 -36.06 -19.82 -30.20
N ASP A 395 -34.86 -20.03 -30.73
CA ASP A 395 -33.95 -21.05 -30.18
C ASP A 395 -32.50 -20.54 -30.06
N ASP A 396 -32.17 -19.29 -30.43
CA ASP A 396 -30.78 -18.78 -30.39
C ASP A 396 -30.52 -17.72 -29.29
N ASP A 397 -31.55 -17.12 -28.67
CA ASP A 397 -31.39 -16.08 -27.63
C ASP A 397 -31.44 -16.64 -26.18
N ASP A 398 -32.09 -17.79 -25.94
CA ASP A 398 -32.19 -18.42 -24.61
C ASP A 398 -30.89 -19.18 -24.23
N ASP A 399 -30.16 -19.71 -25.23
CA ASP A 399 -28.90 -20.45 -25.02
C ASP A 399 -27.77 -19.51 -24.53
N GLU A 400 -27.71 -18.26 -25.00
CA GLU A 400 -26.70 -17.28 -24.52
C GLU A 400 -26.96 -16.84 -23.07
N GLU A 401 -28.22 -16.67 -22.64
CA GLU A 401 -28.55 -16.33 -21.26
C GLU A 401 -28.30 -17.51 -20.29
N GLU A 402 -28.55 -18.75 -20.72
CA GLU A 402 -28.20 -19.95 -19.95
C GLU A 402 -26.68 -20.15 -19.84
N GLU A 403 -25.92 -19.93 -20.92
CA GLU A 403 -24.45 -20.02 -20.91
C GLU A 403 -23.81 -18.97 -19.98
N GLU A 404 -24.27 -17.71 -20.00
CA GLU A 404 -23.79 -16.67 -19.08
C GLU A 404 -24.13 -16.99 -17.61
N ALA A 405 -25.34 -17.49 -17.35
CA ALA A 405 -25.75 -17.89 -16.00
C ALA A 405 -24.92 -19.08 -15.49
N ASP A 406 -24.54 -20.00 -16.37
CA ASP A 406 -23.67 -21.14 -16.04
C ASP A 406 -22.21 -20.72 -15.84
N GLU A 407 -21.69 -19.76 -16.59
CA GLU A 407 -20.38 -19.16 -16.33
C GLU A 407 -20.33 -18.44 -14.97
N GLU A 408 -21.35 -17.65 -14.63
CA GLU A 408 -21.43 -17.00 -13.33
C GLU A 408 -21.57 -18.01 -12.18
N ARG A 409 -22.31 -19.11 -12.39
CA ARG A 409 -22.39 -20.22 -11.42
C ARG A 409 -21.04 -20.92 -11.25
N LYS A 410 -20.30 -21.17 -12.34
CA LYS A 410 -18.95 -21.76 -12.32
C LYS A 410 -17.96 -20.85 -11.59
N LEU A 411 -17.91 -19.55 -11.89
CA LEU A 411 -17.05 -18.58 -11.20
C LEU A 411 -17.37 -18.48 -9.70
N ASN A 412 -18.66 -18.45 -9.34
CA ASN A 412 -19.08 -18.44 -7.94
C ASN A 412 -18.72 -19.76 -7.22
N LEU A 413 -18.75 -20.89 -7.92
CA LEU A 413 -18.33 -22.19 -7.38
C LEU A 413 -16.81 -22.25 -7.20
N GLU A 414 -16.04 -21.72 -8.16
CA GLU A 414 -14.58 -21.59 -8.05
C GLU A 414 -14.15 -20.67 -6.89
N ASP A 415 -14.82 -19.53 -6.69
CA ASP A 415 -14.54 -18.65 -5.55
C ASP A 415 -14.91 -19.34 -4.21
N LYS A 416 -16.06 -20.03 -4.14
CA LYS A 416 -16.44 -20.82 -2.95
C LYS A 416 -15.44 -21.93 -2.65
N THR A 417 -14.98 -22.66 -3.68
CA THR A 417 -13.98 -23.73 -3.51
C THR A 417 -12.61 -23.16 -3.13
N ASN A 418 -12.20 -22.02 -3.69
CA ASN A 418 -11.00 -21.28 -3.29
C ASN A 418 -11.05 -20.83 -1.83
N ARG A 419 -12.17 -20.23 -1.39
CA ARG A 419 -12.36 -19.83 0.01
C ARG A 419 -12.32 -21.02 0.96
N LYS A 420 -12.94 -22.14 0.57
CA LYS A 420 -12.90 -23.39 1.36
C LYS A 420 -11.48 -23.94 1.46
N ARG A 421 -10.76 -24.04 0.33
CA ARG A 421 -9.34 -24.46 0.29
C ARG A 421 -8.45 -23.56 1.14
N ASN A 422 -8.58 -22.23 1.02
CA ASN A 422 -7.82 -21.28 1.82
C ASN A 422 -8.11 -21.41 3.32
N LYS A 423 -9.38 -21.61 3.70
CA LYS A 423 -9.76 -21.84 5.10
C LYS A 423 -9.16 -23.15 5.64
N THR A 424 -9.18 -24.23 4.85
CA THR A 424 -8.54 -25.49 5.22
C THR A 424 -7.03 -25.33 5.37
N TYR A 425 -6.37 -24.64 4.44
CA TYR A 425 -4.93 -24.38 4.49
C TYR A 425 -4.55 -23.53 5.71
N GLN A 426 -5.29 -22.46 6.00
CA GLN A 426 -5.08 -21.64 7.20
C GLN A 426 -5.26 -22.46 8.48
N THR A 427 -6.26 -23.32 8.53
CA THR A 427 -6.51 -24.19 9.70
C THR A 427 -5.37 -25.19 9.87
N ALA A 428 -4.89 -25.79 8.79
CA ALA A 428 -3.73 -26.69 8.81
C ALA A 428 -2.48 -25.96 9.31
N LEU A 429 -2.20 -24.77 8.78
CA LEU A 429 -1.06 -23.94 9.21
C LEU A 429 -1.12 -23.62 10.70
N ARG A 430 -2.29 -23.24 11.25
CA ARG A 430 -2.40 -22.90 12.69
C ARG A 430 -2.01 -24.04 13.63
N ASN A 431 -2.10 -25.30 13.18
CA ASN A 431 -1.76 -26.47 13.96
C ASN A 431 -0.30 -26.91 13.79
N MET A 432 0.50 -26.22 12.97
CA MET A 432 1.90 -26.55 12.75
C MET A 432 2.81 -25.91 13.81
N SER A 433 3.98 -26.51 14.02
CA SER A 433 4.97 -25.97 14.96
C SER A 433 5.59 -24.68 14.43
N VAL A 434 5.63 -23.65 15.28
CA VAL A 434 6.31 -22.37 15.02
C VAL A 434 7.68 -22.38 15.68
N THR A 435 8.74 -22.07 14.93
CA THR A 435 10.10 -21.92 15.44
C THR A 435 10.67 -20.57 15.01
N LEU A 436 11.16 -19.80 15.97
CA LEU A 436 11.78 -18.51 15.73
C LEU A 436 13.27 -18.56 16.03
N TYR A 437 14.09 -18.45 14.99
CA TYR A 437 15.53 -18.27 15.13
C TYR A 437 15.84 -16.79 15.27
N HIS A 438 16.43 -16.38 16.40
CA HIS A 438 16.78 -14.99 16.65
C HIS A 438 18.09 -14.84 17.42
N ALA A 439 18.67 -13.64 17.35
CA ALA A 439 19.72 -13.25 18.29
C ALA A 439 19.06 -12.69 19.57
N PRO A 440 19.52 -13.08 20.77
CA PRO A 440 18.93 -12.70 22.05
C PRO A 440 18.53 -11.24 22.22
N THR A 441 19.42 -10.33 21.84
CA THR A 441 19.28 -8.88 22.06
C THR A 441 18.79 -8.14 20.81
N SER A 442 18.43 -8.85 19.74
CA SER A 442 17.99 -8.23 18.49
C SER A 442 16.61 -7.58 18.63
N PRO A 443 16.43 -6.30 18.28
CA PRO A 443 15.13 -5.64 18.31
C PRO A 443 14.14 -6.35 17.38
N PHE A 444 14.59 -6.80 16.21
CA PHE A 444 13.76 -7.52 15.24
C PHE A 444 13.22 -8.85 15.77
N GLY A 445 14.03 -9.60 16.52
CA GLY A 445 13.59 -10.83 17.19
C GLY A 445 12.65 -10.54 18.36
N ASN A 446 12.97 -9.51 19.16
CA ASN A 446 12.14 -9.07 20.27
C ASN A 446 10.75 -8.61 19.81
N LYS A 447 10.66 -7.87 18.71
CA LYS A 447 9.39 -7.50 18.06
C LYS A 447 8.51 -8.72 17.79
N LEU A 448 9.07 -9.76 17.16
CA LEU A 448 8.33 -10.97 16.85
C LEU A 448 7.92 -11.76 18.09
N LYS A 449 8.80 -11.86 19.10
CA LYS A 449 8.45 -12.48 20.39
C LYS A 449 7.29 -11.76 21.06
N ILE A 450 7.28 -10.42 21.09
CA ILE A 450 6.16 -9.63 21.65
C ILE A 450 4.87 -9.96 20.90
N ILE A 451 4.89 -9.96 19.57
CA ILE A 451 3.73 -10.27 18.73
C ILE A 451 3.20 -11.68 19.01
N MET A 452 4.08 -12.69 19.06
CA MET A 452 3.70 -14.07 19.35
C MET A 452 3.10 -14.21 20.76
N TYR A 453 3.67 -13.55 21.77
CA TYR A 453 3.13 -13.57 23.13
C TYR A 453 1.77 -12.87 23.25
N GLU A 454 1.56 -11.72 22.61
CA GLU A 454 0.25 -11.04 22.62
C GLU A 454 -0.82 -11.89 21.93
N LYS A 455 -0.46 -12.55 20.82
CA LYS A 455 -1.34 -13.48 20.10
C LYS A 455 -1.59 -14.79 20.87
N GLY A 456 -0.68 -15.17 21.77
CA GLY A 456 -0.74 -16.46 22.46
C GLY A 456 -0.33 -17.63 21.56
N ILE A 457 0.61 -17.39 20.67
CA ILE A 457 1.20 -18.42 19.80
C ILE A 457 2.26 -19.14 20.60
N ASP A 458 2.24 -20.48 20.58
CA ASP A 458 3.30 -21.31 21.11
C ASP A 458 4.42 -21.44 20.09
N PHE A 459 5.66 -21.15 20.48
CA PHE A 459 6.82 -21.20 19.58
C PHE A 459 8.09 -21.66 20.28
N ALA A 460 8.97 -22.30 19.51
CA ALA A 460 10.30 -22.71 19.95
C ALA A 460 11.35 -21.62 19.70
N LEU A 461 12.29 -21.50 20.63
CA LEU A 461 13.43 -20.57 20.59
C LEU A 461 14.77 -21.33 20.65
N PRO A 462 15.15 -22.05 19.58
CA PRO A 462 16.41 -22.78 19.55
C PRO A 462 17.62 -21.83 19.58
N PRO A 463 18.72 -22.19 20.26
CA PRO A 463 19.98 -21.46 20.19
C PRO A 463 20.50 -21.31 18.76
N LEU A 464 21.16 -20.20 18.45
CA LEU A 464 21.75 -19.98 17.12
C LEU A 464 22.83 -21.01 16.76
N SER A 465 23.50 -21.60 17.76
CA SER A 465 24.45 -22.71 17.56
C SER A 465 23.80 -23.99 17.05
N GLU A 466 22.51 -24.18 17.31
CA GLU A 466 21.72 -25.35 16.93
C GLU A 466 20.93 -25.11 15.64
N THR A 467 21.13 -23.94 15.02
CA THR A 467 20.44 -23.58 13.78
C THR A 467 21.03 -24.37 12.62
N PRO A 468 20.23 -25.16 11.88
CA PRO A 468 20.71 -25.90 10.72
C PRO A 468 21.35 -24.95 9.70
N ALA A 469 22.58 -25.23 9.27
CA ALA A 469 23.32 -24.35 8.35
C ALA A 469 22.56 -24.08 7.03
N ASN A 470 21.73 -25.03 6.59
CA ASN A 470 20.89 -24.93 5.41
C ASN A 470 19.72 -23.94 5.57
N ILE A 471 19.28 -23.60 6.79
CA ILE A 471 18.16 -22.65 6.94
C ILE A 471 18.56 -21.23 6.51
N PHE A 472 19.84 -20.89 6.64
CA PHE A 472 20.37 -19.64 6.11
C PHE A 472 20.46 -19.66 4.58
N LEU A 473 20.36 -20.82 3.91
CA LEU A 473 20.18 -20.87 2.46
C LEU A 473 18.80 -20.36 2.04
N ALA A 474 17.80 -20.32 2.91
CA ALA A 474 16.53 -19.66 2.61
C ALA A 474 16.61 -18.13 2.74
N ASN A 475 17.64 -17.59 3.41
CA ASN A 475 17.84 -16.16 3.57
C ASN A 475 19.13 -15.69 2.89
N PRO A 476 19.05 -14.97 1.74
CA PRO A 476 20.22 -14.51 1.00
C PRO A 476 21.10 -13.54 1.81
N ARG A 477 20.54 -12.89 2.83
CA ARG A 477 21.24 -11.99 3.76
C ARG A 477 21.96 -12.75 4.88
N SER A 478 21.57 -14.02 5.10
CA SER A 478 22.02 -14.86 6.22
C SER A 478 21.96 -14.10 7.57
N GLU A 479 20.84 -13.42 7.77
CA GLU A 479 20.48 -12.66 8.97
C GLU A 479 19.37 -13.36 9.76
N VAL A 480 19.16 -12.91 10.99
CA VAL A 480 18.02 -13.27 11.83
C VAL A 480 17.18 -12.01 12.12
N PRO A 481 15.86 -12.12 12.32
CA PRO A 481 15.08 -13.33 12.58
C PRO A 481 14.74 -14.18 11.35
N LEU A 482 14.61 -15.49 11.58
CA LEU A 482 14.01 -16.45 10.65
C LEU A 482 12.85 -17.17 11.33
N LEU A 483 11.72 -17.24 10.64
CA LEU A 483 10.57 -18.02 11.07
C LEU A 483 10.55 -19.33 10.26
N LYS A 484 10.45 -20.46 10.97
CA LYS A 484 10.04 -21.74 10.38
C LYS A 484 8.66 -22.10 10.94
N HIS A 485 7.68 -22.22 10.06
CA HIS A 485 6.32 -22.59 10.42
C HIS A 485 5.87 -23.78 9.55
N GLY A 486 6.03 -25.00 10.08
CA GLY A 486 5.95 -26.20 9.25
C GLY A 486 7.04 -26.19 8.15
N ASP A 487 6.59 -26.24 6.90
CA ASP A 487 7.44 -26.17 5.71
C ASP A 487 7.73 -24.73 5.25
N VAL A 488 7.02 -23.75 5.79
CA VAL A 488 7.18 -22.33 5.42
C VAL A 488 8.40 -21.75 6.13
N VAL A 489 9.35 -21.20 5.36
CA VAL A 489 10.52 -20.51 5.90
C VAL A 489 10.54 -19.05 5.45
N LEU A 490 10.39 -18.13 6.40
CA LEU A 490 10.34 -16.69 6.14
C LEU A 490 11.48 -15.96 6.83
N PHE A 491 11.98 -14.93 6.16
CA PHE A 491 12.89 -13.94 6.72
C PHE A 491 12.28 -12.55 6.61
N ASP A 492 12.94 -11.59 7.27
CA ASP A 492 12.47 -10.22 7.43
C ASP A 492 11.34 -10.06 8.45
N SER A 493 11.66 -9.39 9.56
CA SER A 493 10.73 -9.25 10.69
C SER A 493 9.44 -8.52 10.36
N ARG A 494 9.41 -7.64 9.34
CA ARG A 494 8.18 -6.97 8.90
C ARG A 494 7.26 -7.96 8.18
N VAL A 495 7.83 -8.75 7.26
CA VAL A 495 7.09 -9.77 6.50
C VAL A 495 6.57 -10.84 7.45
N ILE A 496 7.41 -11.32 8.36
CA ILE A 496 7.03 -12.31 9.38
C ILE A 496 5.89 -11.77 10.26
N ALA A 497 5.94 -10.51 10.68
CA ALA A 497 4.88 -9.93 11.51
C ALA A 497 3.52 -9.88 10.80
N GLU A 498 3.49 -9.51 9.52
CA GLU A 498 2.25 -9.50 8.72
C GLU A 498 1.75 -10.94 8.45
N TYR A 499 2.66 -11.88 8.16
CA TYR A 499 2.31 -13.30 8.02
C TYR A 499 1.65 -13.86 9.29
N LEU A 500 2.19 -13.56 10.47
CA LEU A 500 1.62 -13.99 11.75
C LEU A 500 0.25 -13.34 12.01
N GLU A 501 0.03 -12.10 11.55
CA GLU A 501 -1.27 -11.46 11.63
C GLU A 501 -2.31 -12.16 10.74
N GLU A 502 -1.93 -12.58 9.54
CA GLU A 502 -2.80 -13.26 8.58
C GLU A 502 -3.13 -14.70 8.99
N VAL A 503 -2.15 -15.44 9.52
CA VAL A 503 -2.33 -16.83 9.94
C VAL A 503 -3.07 -16.93 11.28
N PHE A 504 -2.80 -16.01 12.21
CA PHE A 504 -3.38 -15.98 13.56
C PHE A 504 -4.22 -14.69 13.79
N PRO A 505 -5.39 -14.55 13.13
CA PRO A 505 -6.24 -13.36 13.18
C PRO A 505 -7.12 -13.25 14.45
N ASP A 506 -7.12 -14.26 15.34
CA ASP A 506 -8.03 -14.33 16.49
C ASP A 506 -7.84 -13.15 17.47
N LYS A 507 -6.60 -12.68 17.61
CA LYS A 507 -6.23 -11.45 18.32
C LYS A 507 -5.57 -10.48 17.34
N PRO A 508 -6.35 -9.64 16.63
CA PRO A 508 -5.80 -8.74 15.63
C PRO A 508 -4.95 -7.66 16.30
N MET A 509 -3.75 -7.44 15.76
CA MET A 509 -2.80 -6.43 16.24
C MET A 509 -2.68 -5.25 15.27
N TRP A 510 -3.54 -5.18 14.25
CA TRP A 510 -3.75 -3.97 13.47
C TRP A 510 -5.12 -3.36 13.74
N PRO A 511 -5.23 -2.01 13.76
CA PRO A 511 -6.53 -1.35 13.84
C PRO A 511 -7.33 -1.61 12.55
N LYS A 512 -8.65 -1.64 12.67
CA LYS A 512 -9.56 -1.76 11.52
C LYS A 512 -9.48 -0.57 10.57
N ASN A 513 -9.13 0.60 11.08
CA ASN A 513 -8.99 1.81 10.28
C ASN A 513 -7.75 1.70 9.36
N PRO A 514 -7.93 1.73 8.02
CA PRO A 514 -6.82 1.55 7.08
C PRO A 514 -5.78 2.67 7.14
N ALA A 515 -6.20 3.91 7.41
CA ALA A 515 -5.28 5.04 7.54
C ALA A 515 -4.41 4.92 8.80
N LEU A 516 -5.00 4.48 9.92
CA LEU A 516 -4.26 4.25 11.15
C LEU A 516 -3.29 3.05 11.02
N LYS A 517 -3.73 1.98 10.36
CA LYS A 517 -2.88 0.83 10.01
C LYS A 517 -1.70 1.25 9.14
N ALA A 518 -1.92 2.08 8.12
CA ALA A 518 -0.85 2.61 7.27
C ALA A 518 0.14 3.49 8.05
N LYS A 519 -0.35 4.38 8.92
CA LYS A 519 0.51 5.19 9.80
C LYS A 519 1.35 4.33 10.75
N GLY A 520 0.75 3.32 11.37
CA GLY A 520 1.48 2.37 12.22
C GLY A 520 2.59 1.64 11.46
N ARG A 521 2.33 1.22 10.22
CA ARG A 521 3.35 0.62 9.34
C ARG A 521 4.49 1.57 8.99
N VAL A 522 4.22 2.86 8.82
CA VAL A 522 5.27 3.89 8.62
C VAL A 522 6.10 4.06 9.88
N ILE A 523 5.46 4.11 11.05
CA ILE A 523 6.18 4.26 12.34
C ILE A 523 7.10 3.05 12.58
N ALA A 524 6.59 1.84 12.35
CA ALA A 524 7.38 0.61 12.44
C ALA A 524 8.59 0.64 11.49
N ASP A 525 8.39 1.12 10.25
CA ASP A 525 9.46 1.23 9.26
C ASP A 525 10.55 2.24 9.68
N VAL A 526 10.13 3.40 10.20
CA VAL A 526 11.05 4.44 10.70
C VAL A 526 11.94 3.91 11.82
N VAL A 527 11.39 3.14 12.77
CA VAL A 527 12.21 2.58 13.85
C VAL A 527 13.10 1.42 13.37
N ASP A 528 12.60 0.58 12.47
CA ASP A 528 13.34 -0.57 11.91
C ASP A 528 14.46 -0.19 10.94
N THR A 529 14.46 1.05 10.44
CA THR A 529 15.49 1.56 9.52
C THR A 529 16.33 2.66 10.16
N HIS A 530 15.73 3.80 10.48
CA HIS A 530 16.48 4.99 10.88
C HIS A 530 16.95 4.93 12.33
N LEU A 531 16.07 4.57 13.27
CA LEU A 531 16.48 4.40 14.68
C LEU A 531 17.42 3.20 14.84
N GLU A 532 17.15 2.12 14.11
CA GLU A 532 18.02 0.95 14.06
C GLU A 532 19.43 1.31 13.62
N GLY A 533 19.59 2.08 12.53
CA GLY A 533 20.90 2.49 12.03
C GLY A 533 21.75 3.21 13.09
N ILE A 534 21.12 4.05 13.91
CA ILE A 534 21.78 4.75 15.03
C ILE A 534 22.17 3.78 16.13
N THR A 535 21.22 2.97 16.62
CA THR A 535 21.45 2.06 17.74
C THR A 535 22.45 0.96 17.40
N TRP A 536 22.48 0.53 16.13
CA TRP A 536 23.49 -0.36 15.57
C TRP A 536 24.86 0.32 15.55
N GLY A 537 24.94 1.55 15.04
CA GLY A 537 26.17 2.34 15.00
C GLY A 537 26.78 2.57 16.39
N ILE A 538 25.96 2.82 17.41
CA ILE A 538 26.41 2.83 18.81
C ILE A 538 27.07 1.49 19.18
N GLY A 539 26.49 0.35 18.78
CA GLY A 539 27.06 -0.97 19.00
C GLY A 539 28.42 -1.16 18.32
N GLU A 540 28.61 -0.63 17.12
CA GLU A 540 29.89 -0.68 16.39
C GLU A 540 31.01 0.07 17.10
N ILE A 541 30.67 1.21 17.70
CA ILE A 541 31.59 2.07 18.44
C ILE A 541 31.88 1.50 19.83
N THR A 542 30.87 0.93 20.49
CA THR A 542 30.94 0.49 21.90
C THR A 542 31.26 -0.98 22.06
N PHE A 543 30.41 -1.86 21.52
CA PHE A 543 30.49 -3.31 21.68
C PHE A 543 31.60 -3.91 20.82
N PHE A 544 31.73 -3.47 19.56
CA PHE A 544 32.81 -3.92 18.67
C PHE A 544 34.08 -3.09 18.79
N ASN A 545 34.08 -2.10 19.68
CA ASN A 545 35.23 -1.28 20.07
C ASN A 545 36.03 -0.74 18.87
N ARG A 546 35.35 -0.41 17.76
CA ARG A 546 36.02 0.09 16.54
C ARG A 546 36.64 1.46 16.73
N THR A 547 36.20 2.16 17.75
CA THR A 547 36.80 3.38 18.26
C THR A 547 37.28 3.12 19.68
N PRO A 548 38.55 3.43 20.02
CA PRO A 548 39.08 3.22 21.35
C PRO A 548 38.20 3.87 22.43
N PRO A 549 38.01 3.24 23.60
CA PRO A 549 37.37 3.88 24.75
C PRO A 549 38.09 5.17 25.12
N GLY A 550 37.34 6.25 25.41
CA GLY A 550 37.91 7.57 25.72
C GLY A 550 38.51 8.33 24.54
N SER A 551 38.35 7.84 23.30
CA SER A 551 38.71 8.63 22.13
C SER A 551 37.68 9.75 21.89
N LYS A 552 38.16 10.93 21.50
CA LYS A 552 37.30 12.07 21.16
C LYS A 552 36.25 11.71 20.09
N LEU A 553 36.65 10.92 19.09
CA LEU A 553 35.75 10.43 18.03
C LEU A 553 34.60 9.59 18.60
N ARG A 554 34.87 8.71 19.58
CA ARG A 554 33.84 7.90 20.22
C ARG A 554 32.84 8.78 20.97
N GLU A 555 33.33 9.75 21.73
CA GLU A 555 32.48 10.66 22.50
C GLU A 555 31.60 11.52 21.58
N GLU A 556 32.19 12.13 20.54
CA GLU A 556 31.47 12.93 19.55
C GLU A 556 30.36 12.11 18.84
N MET A 557 30.66 10.87 18.45
CA MET A 557 29.66 10.00 17.80
C MET A 557 28.56 9.52 18.76
N LEU A 558 28.89 9.23 20.03
CA LEU A 558 27.91 8.83 21.04
C LEU A 558 26.99 9.98 21.45
N GLU A 559 27.53 11.19 21.59
CA GLU A 559 26.75 12.40 21.84
C GLU A 559 25.78 12.67 20.69
N LYS A 560 26.27 12.61 19.44
CA LYS A 560 25.43 12.77 18.25
C LYS A 560 24.35 11.68 18.16
N ALA A 561 24.70 10.43 18.40
CA ALA A 561 23.74 9.32 18.40
C ALA A 561 22.65 9.53 19.46
N THR A 562 23.04 9.94 20.67
CA THR A 562 22.11 10.22 21.77
C THR A 562 21.17 11.36 21.43
N SER A 563 21.70 12.47 20.89
CA SER A 563 20.91 13.62 20.42
C SER A 563 19.89 13.21 19.35
N GLN A 564 20.32 12.46 18.33
CA GLN A 564 19.43 11.98 17.28
C GLN A 564 18.36 11.02 17.80
N ILE A 565 18.68 10.11 18.74
CA ILE A 565 17.69 9.24 19.36
C ILE A 565 16.63 10.07 20.10
N GLN A 566 17.01 11.16 20.77
CA GLN A 566 16.06 12.07 21.41
C GLN A 566 15.15 12.80 20.40
N ASP A 567 15.66 13.12 19.21
CA ASP A 567 14.84 13.65 18.11
C ASP A 567 13.81 12.61 17.64
N TYR A 568 14.21 11.33 17.49
CA TYR A 568 13.27 10.25 17.17
C TYR A 568 12.25 10.03 18.29
N PHE A 569 12.66 10.13 19.55
CA PHE A 569 11.72 10.06 20.68
C PHE A 569 10.71 11.22 20.67
N THR A 570 11.14 12.41 20.27
CA THR A 570 10.24 13.56 20.07
C THR A 570 9.26 13.32 18.93
N PHE A 571 9.73 12.77 17.81
CA PHE A 571 8.87 12.35 16.70
C PHE A 571 7.83 11.32 17.14
N LEU A 572 8.24 10.25 17.82
CA LEU A 572 7.34 9.20 18.33
C LEU A 572 6.35 9.77 19.35
N SER A 573 6.79 10.65 20.24
CA SER A 573 5.92 11.34 21.19
C SER A 573 4.85 12.20 20.49
N THR A 574 5.20 12.80 19.35
CA THR A 574 4.24 13.57 18.54
C THR A 574 3.20 12.63 17.93
N GLN A 575 3.61 11.47 17.42
CA GLN A 575 2.69 10.47 16.89
C GLN A 575 1.72 9.92 17.95
N LEU A 576 2.09 9.92 19.24
CA LEU A 576 1.22 9.48 20.35
C LEU A 576 0.27 10.56 20.89
N THR A 577 0.19 11.73 20.25
CA THR A 577 -0.67 12.82 20.74
C THR A 577 -2.14 12.44 20.64
N GLY A 578 -2.82 12.37 21.78
CA GLY A 578 -4.24 12.00 21.85
C GLY A 578 -4.52 10.52 21.60
N MET A 579 -3.49 9.67 21.62
CA MET A 579 -3.63 8.21 21.47
C MET A 579 -2.94 7.50 22.63
N ASP A 580 -3.44 6.30 22.96
CA ASP A 580 -2.84 5.45 23.99
C ASP A 580 -1.75 4.55 23.42
N TYR A 581 -1.93 4.14 22.16
CA TYR A 581 -1.01 3.31 21.39
C TYR A 581 -0.82 3.89 19.99
N PHE A 582 0.21 3.43 19.27
CA PHE A 582 0.41 3.83 17.87
C PHE A 582 -0.69 3.28 16.94
N GLY A 583 -1.38 2.21 17.37
CA GLY A 583 -2.62 1.71 16.78
C GLY A 583 -3.89 2.45 17.21
N GLY A 584 -3.78 3.58 17.92
CA GLY A 584 -4.91 4.31 18.50
C GLY A 584 -5.25 3.81 19.90
N ASP A 585 -6.33 3.04 19.99
CA ASP A 585 -6.83 2.39 21.21
C ASP A 585 -6.33 0.93 21.34
N VAL A 586 -5.81 0.35 20.27
CA VAL A 586 -5.30 -1.04 20.23
C VAL A 586 -3.78 -1.06 20.28
N PHE A 587 -3.22 -1.88 21.18
CA PHE A 587 -1.79 -2.21 21.16
C PHE A 587 -1.46 -2.99 19.88
N SER A 588 -0.65 -2.40 19.02
CA SER A 588 -0.48 -2.86 17.64
C SER A 588 0.90 -3.45 17.35
N ILE A 589 1.07 -4.03 16.14
CA ILE A 589 2.40 -4.44 15.64
C ILE A 589 3.37 -3.25 15.63
N SER A 590 2.89 -2.03 15.41
CA SER A 590 3.74 -0.84 15.48
C SER A 590 4.22 -0.54 16.90
N ASP A 591 3.39 -0.78 17.93
CA ASP A 591 3.81 -0.67 19.32
C ASP A 591 4.85 -1.73 19.68
N ALA A 592 4.70 -2.97 19.21
CA ALA A 592 5.69 -4.03 19.38
C ALA A 592 7.04 -3.67 18.74
N ALA A 593 7.02 -3.07 17.54
CA ALA A 593 8.23 -2.58 16.88
C ALA A 593 8.91 -1.48 17.70
N VAL A 594 8.17 -0.43 18.08
CA VAL A 594 8.71 0.68 18.87
C VAL A 594 9.24 0.18 20.23
N ALA A 595 8.52 -0.71 20.90
CA ALA A 595 8.93 -1.24 22.21
C ALA A 595 10.26 -1.98 22.14
N SER A 596 10.46 -2.76 21.07
CA SER A 596 11.71 -3.52 20.85
C SER A 596 12.94 -2.63 20.66
N HIS A 597 12.77 -1.43 20.07
CA HIS A 597 13.85 -0.46 19.90
C HIS A 597 14.05 0.40 21.15
N VAL A 598 12.96 0.89 21.75
CA VAL A 598 13.00 1.69 22.99
C VAL A 598 13.66 0.91 24.12
N MET A 599 13.36 -0.38 24.32
CA MET A 599 14.05 -1.19 25.32
C MET A 599 15.57 -1.28 25.08
N GLY A 600 15.99 -1.26 23.81
CA GLY A 600 17.40 -1.24 23.42
C GLY A 600 18.07 0.09 23.77
N CYS A 601 17.38 1.20 23.60
CA CYS A 601 17.84 2.53 24.01
C CYS A 601 17.90 2.67 25.53
N VAL A 602 16.85 2.25 26.24
CA VAL A 602 16.77 2.28 27.71
C VAL A 602 17.88 1.43 28.34
N ALA A 603 18.15 0.25 27.77
CA ALA A 603 19.28 -0.60 28.17
C ALA A 603 20.66 0.08 28.05
N ARG A 604 20.78 1.12 27.22
CA ARG A 604 21.99 1.94 27.06
C ARG A 604 21.95 3.23 27.87
N GLY A 605 20.94 3.41 28.73
CA GLY A 605 20.74 4.62 29.53
C GLY A 605 20.08 5.77 28.77
N ILE A 606 19.61 5.56 27.54
CA ILE A 606 18.93 6.59 26.73
C ILE A 606 17.43 6.43 26.92
N LEU A 607 16.90 7.16 27.90
CA LEU A 607 15.47 7.14 28.27
C LEU A 607 14.66 8.12 27.40
N PRO A 608 13.37 7.83 27.14
CA PRO A 608 12.43 8.81 26.61
C PRO A 608 12.38 10.08 27.47
N PRO A 609 12.23 11.29 26.89
CA PRO A 609 12.17 12.53 27.66
C PRO A 609 11.07 12.49 28.73
N ALA A 610 11.41 12.85 29.96
CA ALA A 610 10.45 12.87 31.07
C ALA A 610 9.26 13.78 30.75
N GLY A 611 8.04 13.30 31.03
CA GLY A 611 6.80 14.04 30.73
C GLY A 611 6.35 14.00 29.27
N SER A 612 7.09 13.35 28.37
CA SER A 612 6.64 13.14 26.99
C SER A 612 5.54 12.06 26.90
N ASN A 613 4.77 12.08 25.81
CA ASN A 613 3.79 11.02 25.53
C ASN A 613 4.47 9.66 25.39
N LEU A 614 5.69 9.62 24.84
CA LEU A 614 6.47 8.40 24.72
C LEU A 614 6.90 7.85 26.09
N ALA A 615 7.28 8.71 27.03
CA ALA A 615 7.60 8.28 28.40
C ALA A 615 6.37 7.71 29.12
N ARG A 616 5.20 8.35 28.96
CA ARG A 616 3.92 7.82 29.46
C ARG A 616 3.61 6.46 28.85
N TRP A 617 3.72 6.34 27.53
CA TRP A 617 3.48 5.09 26.81
C TRP A 617 4.47 3.99 27.26
N TRP A 618 5.75 4.31 27.39
CA TRP A 618 6.79 3.35 27.80
C TRP A 618 6.54 2.81 29.21
N ALA A 619 6.15 3.67 30.16
CA ALA A 619 5.83 3.26 31.52
C ALA A 619 4.67 2.24 31.60
N VAL A 620 3.74 2.31 30.65
CA VAL A 620 2.63 1.32 30.53
C VAL A 620 3.09 0.09 29.77
N VAL A 621 3.80 0.26 28.66
CA VAL A 621 4.20 -0.83 27.75
C VAL A 621 5.27 -1.73 28.35
N GLU A 622 6.21 -1.20 29.13
CA GLU A 622 7.24 -1.99 29.79
C GLU A 622 6.67 -3.01 30.80
N GLN A 623 5.52 -2.68 31.40
CA GLN A 623 4.84 -3.53 32.38
C GLN A 623 3.92 -4.58 31.72
N ARG A 624 3.73 -4.53 30.39
CA ARG A 624 2.89 -5.53 29.71
C ARG A 624 3.55 -6.90 29.82
N PRO A 625 2.79 -7.99 30.10
CA PRO A 625 3.38 -9.33 30.27
C PRO A 625 4.23 -9.79 29.09
N SER A 626 3.80 -9.48 27.86
CA SER A 626 4.53 -9.79 26.62
C SER A 626 5.90 -9.12 26.55
N VAL A 627 5.97 -7.83 26.92
CA VAL A 627 7.19 -7.01 26.88
C VAL A 627 8.09 -7.32 28.08
N ALA A 628 7.53 -7.43 29.28
CA ALA A 628 8.25 -7.80 30.49
C ALA A 628 8.96 -9.14 30.34
N LYS A 629 8.28 -10.16 29.79
CA LYS A 629 8.88 -11.47 29.50
C LYS A 629 10.07 -11.39 28.53
N VAL A 630 10.00 -10.50 27.53
CA VAL A 630 11.11 -10.27 26.59
C VAL A 630 12.26 -9.51 27.25
N ILE A 631 11.98 -8.56 28.14
CA ILE A 631 12.99 -7.83 28.92
C ILE A 631 13.72 -8.81 29.85
N GLU A 632 13.00 -9.62 30.61
CA GLU A 632 13.55 -10.64 31.52
C GLU A 632 14.44 -11.64 30.78
N GLY A 633 13.96 -12.20 29.66
CA GLY A 633 14.74 -13.09 28.82
C GLY A 633 16.00 -12.41 28.25
N GLY A 634 15.89 -11.16 27.82
CA GLY A 634 17.02 -10.38 27.33
C GLY A 634 18.06 -10.05 28.40
N VAL A 635 17.67 -9.89 29.67
CA VAL A 635 18.60 -9.73 30.80
C VAL A 635 19.34 -11.03 31.05
N ALA A 636 18.64 -12.16 31.10
CA ALA A 636 19.25 -13.48 31.28
C ALA A 636 20.28 -13.79 30.19
N ASP A 637 19.96 -13.49 28.93
CA ASP A 637 20.85 -13.71 27.79
C ASP A 637 22.07 -12.77 27.76
N ARG A 638 21.94 -11.53 28.25
CA ARG A 638 23.07 -10.59 28.38
C ARG A 638 24.03 -10.94 29.50
N SER A 639 23.54 -11.59 30.55
CA SER A 639 24.36 -12.13 31.65
C SER A 639 24.96 -13.51 31.34
N GLY A 640 24.55 -14.15 30.24
CA GLY A 640 25.07 -15.45 29.81
C GLY A 640 26.44 -15.40 29.12
N PRO A 641 27.13 -16.55 29.00
CA PRO A 641 28.47 -16.65 28.37
C PRO A 641 28.51 -16.26 26.87
N THR A 642 27.36 -16.03 26.24
CA THR A 642 27.16 -15.81 24.80
C THR A 642 27.78 -14.50 24.27
N ILE A 643 27.97 -13.48 25.11
CA ILE A 643 28.60 -12.22 24.70
C ILE A 643 30.13 -12.34 24.65
N THR A 644 30.72 -13.07 25.58
CA THR A 644 32.18 -13.31 25.65
C THR A 644 32.66 -14.14 24.46
N ASP A 645 31.85 -15.09 24.00
CA ASP A 645 32.11 -15.90 22.80
C ASP A 645 32.01 -15.11 21.49
N ALA A 646 31.24 -14.02 21.44
CA ALA A 646 31.06 -13.23 20.21
C ALA A 646 32.36 -12.54 19.78
N ALA A 647 33.17 -12.05 20.72
CA ALA A 647 34.48 -11.46 20.45
C ALA A 647 35.45 -12.51 19.85
N THR A 648 35.51 -13.69 20.47
CA THR A 648 36.34 -14.81 19.98
C THR A 648 35.89 -15.32 18.62
N ARG A 649 34.57 -15.40 18.34
CA ARG A 649 34.03 -15.80 17.03
C ARG A 649 34.25 -14.75 15.93
N ILE A 650 34.34 -13.48 16.31
CA ILE A 650 34.73 -12.40 15.41
C ILE A 650 36.20 -12.49 15.06
N GLU A 651 37.06 -12.75 16.04
CA GLU A 651 38.50 -12.95 15.82
C GLU A 651 38.78 -14.20 14.97
N GLN A 652 37.98 -15.26 15.13
CA GLN A 652 38.03 -16.46 14.31
C GLN A 652 37.41 -16.29 12.91
N GLY A 653 36.86 -15.12 12.57
CA GLY A 653 36.24 -14.85 11.26
C GLY A 653 34.94 -15.61 10.97
N LEU A 654 34.40 -16.31 11.96
CA LEU A 654 33.20 -17.14 11.88
C LEU A 654 31.90 -16.34 11.97
N PHE A 655 31.99 -15.07 12.39
CA PHE A 655 30.83 -14.18 12.54
C PHE A 655 30.95 -12.96 11.62
N LYS A 656 30.33 -13.04 10.44
CA LYS A 656 30.18 -11.92 9.50
C LYS A 656 28.78 -11.31 9.65
N ARG A 657 28.73 -9.98 9.78
CA ARG A 657 27.50 -9.20 9.92
C ARG A 657 27.18 -8.49 8.61
N GLU A 658 25.94 -8.60 8.22
CA GLU A 658 25.39 -7.93 7.06
C GLU A 658 25.14 -6.45 7.38
N TYR A 659 25.63 -5.55 6.53
CA TYR A 659 25.36 -4.11 6.65
C TYR A 659 24.27 -3.70 5.67
N ARG A 660 23.20 -3.11 6.21
CA ARG A 660 22.12 -2.51 5.43
C ARG A 660 22.46 -1.06 5.06
N ASP A 661 21.74 -0.56 4.06
CA ASP A 661 21.81 0.81 3.56
C ASP A 661 21.74 1.89 4.65
N HIS A 662 20.74 1.82 5.54
CA HIS A 662 20.54 2.79 6.63
C HIS A 662 21.66 2.75 7.68
N ARG A 663 22.24 1.58 7.96
CA ARG A 663 23.40 1.45 8.86
C ARG A 663 24.62 2.14 8.26
N LEU A 664 24.85 1.94 6.96
CA LEU A 664 25.93 2.61 6.23
C LEU A 664 25.71 4.12 6.18
N GLU A 665 24.49 4.56 5.84
CA GLU A 665 24.11 5.96 5.78
C GLU A 665 24.40 6.67 7.10
N TRP A 666 23.98 6.09 8.23
CA TRP A 666 24.21 6.69 9.53
C TRP A 666 25.70 6.82 9.85
N MET A 667 26.49 5.75 9.62
CA MET A 667 27.94 5.79 9.86
C MET A 667 28.62 6.90 9.07
N ILE A 668 28.27 7.06 7.79
CA ILE A 668 28.87 8.08 6.92
C ILE A 668 28.41 9.50 7.29
N LYS A 669 27.12 9.70 7.56
CA LYS A 669 26.57 11.03 7.92
C LYS A 669 26.96 11.48 9.33
N SER A 670 27.28 10.55 10.21
CA SER A 670 27.54 10.86 11.62
C SER A 670 28.88 11.54 11.83
N ASN A 671 29.93 11.08 11.14
CA ASN A 671 31.25 11.69 11.20
C ASN A 671 32.02 11.35 9.92
N PRO A 672 32.85 12.26 9.36
CA PRO A 672 33.72 11.94 8.23
C PRO A 672 34.60 10.70 8.46
N ALA A 673 35.07 10.47 9.68
CA ALA A 673 35.83 9.27 10.07
C ALA A 673 34.97 8.00 10.15
N GLY A 674 33.65 8.10 10.05
CA GLY A 674 32.74 6.96 10.03
C GLY A 674 32.97 6.05 8.82
N ILE A 675 33.43 6.60 7.69
CA ILE A 675 33.88 5.80 6.53
C ILE A 675 35.04 4.89 6.91
N ASP A 676 35.99 5.39 7.72
CA ASP A 676 37.16 4.60 8.12
C ASP A 676 36.77 3.49 9.09
N ILE A 677 35.78 3.73 9.96
CA ILE A 677 35.18 2.70 10.82
C ILE A 677 34.56 1.58 9.99
N VAL A 678 33.81 1.93 8.94
CA VAL A 678 33.18 0.95 8.03
C VAL A 678 34.25 0.19 7.25
N LYS A 679 35.24 0.88 6.65
CA LYS A 679 36.35 0.24 5.93
C LYS A 679 37.13 -0.73 6.81
N ALA A 680 37.44 -0.35 8.05
CA ALA A 680 38.08 -1.22 9.02
C ALA A 680 37.23 -2.46 9.36
N GLY A 681 35.90 -2.36 9.24
CA GLY A 681 35.00 -3.49 9.40
C GLY A 681 34.84 -4.40 8.21
N ILE A 682 34.86 -3.86 7.00
CA ILE A 682 34.85 -4.68 5.78
C ILE A 682 36.06 -5.63 5.78
N GLY A 683 37.22 -5.16 6.25
CA GLY A 683 38.41 -6.00 6.40
C GLY A 683 38.34 -7.06 7.52
N LYS A 684 37.28 -7.08 8.34
CA LYS A 684 37.12 -8.00 9.47
C LYS A 684 35.83 -8.82 9.33
N ASN A 685 34.70 -8.22 9.68
CA ASN A 685 33.44 -8.91 9.95
C ASN A 685 32.20 -8.17 9.44
N ILE A 686 32.36 -7.11 8.64
CA ILE A 686 31.26 -6.51 7.88
C ILE A 686 31.23 -7.13 6.50
N ARG A 687 30.04 -7.52 6.06
CA ARG A 687 29.75 -7.91 4.68
C ARG A 687 28.53 -7.14 4.16
N PHE A 688 28.41 -7.10 2.86
CA PHE A 688 27.22 -6.65 2.15
C PHE A 688 26.67 -7.82 1.35
N ILE A 689 25.45 -7.64 0.87
CA ILE A 689 24.70 -8.68 0.20
C ILE A 689 25.45 -9.10 -1.07
N ASP A 690 25.64 -10.41 -1.24
CA ASP A 690 26.15 -10.98 -2.48
C ASP A 690 24.94 -11.39 -3.31
N GLU A 691 24.72 -10.78 -4.48
CA GLU A 691 23.60 -11.09 -5.35
C GLU A 691 23.58 -12.58 -5.76
N LYS A 692 24.75 -13.23 -5.75
CA LYS A 692 24.86 -14.68 -6.01
C LYS A 692 24.19 -15.52 -4.93
N ASN A 693 24.00 -14.99 -3.73
CA ASN A 693 23.26 -15.69 -2.69
C ASN A 693 21.80 -15.88 -3.10
N PHE A 694 21.17 -14.94 -3.82
CA PHE A 694 19.82 -15.13 -4.34
C PHE A 694 19.75 -16.28 -5.34
N ALA A 695 20.79 -16.48 -6.15
CA ALA A 695 20.85 -17.62 -7.08
C ALA A 695 21.10 -18.96 -6.38
N ARG A 696 21.64 -18.94 -5.16
CA ARG A 696 21.88 -20.13 -4.32
C ARG A 696 20.75 -20.42 -3.34
N CYS A 697 19.88 -19.44 -3.11
CA CYS A 697 18.75 -19.61 -2.21
C CYS A 697 17.81 -20.67 -2.77
N GLY A 698 17.39 -21.59 -1.90
CA GLY A 698 16.38 -22.59 -2.24
C GLY A 698 15.02 -21.97 -2.51
N LYS A 699 14.04 -22.81 -2.90
CA LYS A 699 12.63 -22.37 -2.92
C LYS A 699 12.23 -21.97 -1.49
N MET A 700 11.68 -20.77 -1.34
CA MET A 700 11.14 -20.23 -0.08
C MET A 700 9.77 -20.82 0.22
#